data_AF-A0A9P7YZB3-F1
#
_entry.id   AF-A0A9P7YZB3-F1
#
_cell.length_a   1.000
_cell.length_b   1.000
_cell.length_c   1.000
_cell.angle_alpha   90.00
_cell.angle_beta   90.00
_cell.angle_gamma   90.00
#
_symmetry.space_group_name_H-M   'P 1'
#
loop_
_entity.id
_entity.type
_entity.pdbx_description
1 polymer ?
#
loop_
_entity_poly.entity_id
_entity_poly.type
_entity_poly.pdbx_seq_one_letter_code
_entity_poly.pdbx_strand_id
1 'polypeptide(L)'
;MGMVSKIHTLFQELPEPPKENLTSYFILGEIIDHMHVVQESFPQVNIPLLCDHLWSIRNKGVDPQEHMRGFLKVFEKTHAFQDAFKLLDDGMKRQLRAFISGGDEGPVMASGTNHDGDFHLPASAPVKHHFSEVREFVDKIEGLFGIQDDHVGVAETKSVNKSNGVRDFNSEKASGTGKSPKIFEDKEETRIMEVHEDLHFENWGQSVSNTPRWTFVPKTVLGLQSLVKWAKINEYRIRCSGYRHSWSSSFSEDKQILVSLLNLEEVNHLPDPMSIQAEEHIDPNNELKSIQLASPDRLIISAADKALVRVGVAVTNEQFRRWAVKNDKWTMPVDVILVEVTWGGVNGPICHGAGRRHKTVNDYVRAVEYVDANGEHRTISDPVHLKAAAGCFGLLGVVTHITFELDKMQYAVLKPIKPDIGLAIPPIKREDIPIALRKTFTEAQYNTALADFEDRASNDYYSEWFWFTRSQQAWVNTWNPTDDKTGAVEYPSPFQTWLQWVEGWLGAVITANPIFNALPGRWQAEVLATMGMVALPPFDFSSYGQTALEDKNIIKTALPNGLHFRRGIQNMRVRDLEFQIPIPGKKDDPSKPDYSVVQRAWWDIINLTYADVDCPMRLTMELRIMGSSDLLMAPQNGNVHGTASIEVLSIPDAVADAEWQPFLQRVTDLWLSYVDEHGEPLNVRPHWAKEWESINMRGRPAREYLREVAYKDKIPLFRETLSRIGEVQGWELGDLKKRFSNELWDYMVFSE
;
A
#
# COMPACT_ATOMS: atom_id res chain seq x y z
N MET A 1 28.56 4.01 25.18
CA MET A 1 27.11 4.31 25.18
C MET A 1 26.85 5.33 24.08
N GLY A 2 26.14 4.96 23.01
CA GLY A 2 25.89 5.85 21.87
C GLY A 2 25.03 7.06 22.25
N MET A 3 25.07 8.13 21.45
CA MET A 3 24.32 9.38 21.67
C MET A 3 22.82 9.12 21.90
N VAL A 4 22.18 8.30 21.06
CA VAL A 4 20.76 7.92 21.19
C VAL A 4 20.46 7.24 22.53
N SER A 5 21.34 6.36 23.01
CA SER A 5 21.16 5.66 24.29
C SER A 5 21.25 6.60 25.50
N LYS A 6 22.08 7.65 25.43
CA LYS A 6 22.14 8.69 26.48
C LYS A 6 20.87 9.53 26.51
N ILE A 7 20.35 9.90 25.34
CA ILE A 7 19.10 10.67 25.21
C ILE A 7 17.90 9.85 25.68
N HIS A 8 17.86 8.58 25.32
CA HIS A 8 16.84 7.67 25.82
C HIS A 8 16.85 7.62 27.35
N THR A 9 18.04 7.64 27.97
CA THR A 9 18.15 7.72 29.44
C THR A 9 17.58 9.04 29.99
N LEU A 10 17.83 10.18 29.32
CA LEU A 10 17.27 11.48 29.73
C LEU A 10 15.74 11.47 29.71
N PHE A 11 15.13 10.83 28.72
CA PHE A 11 13.66 10.73 28.64
C PHE A 11 13.07 9.62 29.51
N GLN A 12 13.84 8.57 29.85
CA GLN A 12 13.43 7.58 30.87
C GLN A 12 13.27 8.19 32.26
N GLU A 13 13.91 9.33 32.53
CA GLU A 13 13.72 10.10 33.77
C GLU A 13 12.45 10.96 33.76
N LEU A 14 11.76 11.11 32.61
CA LEU A 14 10.45 11.78 32.58
C LEU A 14 9.42 10.93 33.33
N PRO A 15 8.64 11.52 34.25
CA PRO A 15 7.60 10.78 34.95
C PRO A 15 6.57 10.26 33.94
N GLU A 16 6.17 9.01 34.10
CA GLU A 16 5.07 8.45 33.32
C GLU A 16 3.79 9.27 33.58
N PRO A 17 3.15 9.84 32.54
CA PRO A 17 1.96 10.63 32.75
C PRO A 17 0.80 9.78 33.28
N PRO A 18 -0.04 10.31 34.19
CA PRO A 18 -1.28 9.64 34.59
C PRO A 18 -2.14 9.28 33.37
N LYS A 19 -2.91 8.19 33.45
CA LYS A 19 -3.70 7.69 32.31
C LYS A 19 -4.72 8.71 31.79
N GLU A 20 -5.26 9.55 32.66
CA GLU A 20 -6.14 10.68 32.33
C GLU A 20 -5.47 11.78 31.51
N ASN A 21 -4.14 11.86 31.58
CA ASN A 21 -3.33 12.84 30.87
C ASN A 21 -2.80 12.31 29.53
N LEU A 22 -3.14 11.11 29.09
CA LEU A 22 -2.75 10.58 27.77
C LEU A 22 -3.56 11.21 26.62
N THR A 23 -3.80 12.52 26.66
CA THR A 23 -4.49 13.28 25.61
C THR A 23 -3.50 13.98 24.70
N SER A 24 -3.87 14.19 23.43
CA SER A 24 -3.06 15.01 22.50
C SER A 24 -2.66 16.36 23.08
N TYR A 25 -3.59 17.05 23.76
CA TYR A 25 -3.29 18.34 24.39
C TYR A 25 -2.18 18.26 25.45
N PHE A 26 -2.16 17.20 26.25
CA PHE A 26 -1.14 17.03 27.28
C PHE A 26 0.19 16.58 26.67
N ILE A 27 0.18 15.56 25.79
CA ILE A 27 1.41 15.01 25.22
C ILE A 27 2.13 16.04 24.35
N LEU A 28 1.39 16.84 23.56
CA LEU A 28 1.97 17.98 22.85
C LEU A 28 2.60 19.00 23.82
N GLY A 29 1.97 19.24 24.97
CA GLY A 29 2.54 20.10 26.02
C GLY A 29 3.84 19.52 26.59
N GLU A 30 3.85 18.23 26.91
CA GLU A 30 5.04 17.51 27.38
C GLU A 30 6.19 17.62 26.36
N ILE A 31 5.90 17.42 25.06
CA ILE A 31 6.88 17.59 23.99
C ILE A 31 7.44 19.03 24.00
N ILE A 32 6.57 20.04 23.98
CA ILE A 32 6.97 21.45 23.90
C ILE A 32 7.85 21.84 25.11
N ASP A 33 7.49 21.39 26.31
CA ASP A 33 8.17 21.74 27.54
C ASP A 33 9.56 21.07 27.66
N HIS A 34 9.71 19.86 27.10
CA HIS A 34 10.89 19.02 27.33
C HIS A 34 11.79 18.77 26.11
N MET A 35 11.35 19.02 24.88
CA MET A 35 12.14 18.71 23.66
C MET A 35 13.48 19.48 23.60
N HIS A 36 13.59 20.63 24.26
CA HIS A 36 14.81 21.44 24.26
C HIS A 36 16.05 20.69 24.81
N VAL A 37 15.86 19.67 25.65
CA VAL A 37 16.97 18.89 26.24
C VAL A 37 17.78 18.13 25.20
N VAL A 38 17.23 17.87 24.01
CA VAL A 38 17.95 17.16 22.93
C VAL A 38 18.55 18.08 21.88
N GLN A 39 18.39 19.41 22.02
CA GLN A 39 18.87 20.40 21.02
C GLN A 39 20.38 20.31 20.79
N GLU A 40 21.17 20.14 21.85
CA GLU A 40 22.63 20.03 21.73
C GLU A 40 23.06 18.73 21.02
N SER A 41 22.27 17.66 21.17
CA SER A 41 22.55 16.38 20.52
C SER A 41 22.13 16.36 19.05
N PHE A 42 21.11 17.14 18.70
CA PHE A 42 20.59 17.25 17.33
C PHE A 42 20.59 18.71 16.83
N PRO A 43 21.76 19.35 16.68
CA PRO A 43 21.86 20.77 16.32
C PRO A 43 21.33 21.10 14.92
N GLN A 44 21.13 20.08 14.08
CA GLN A 44 20.55 20.22 12.74
C GLN A 44 19.02 20.22 12.71
N VAL A 45 18.37 19.84 13.81
CA VAL A 45 16.92 19.92 13.95
C VAL A 45 16.59 21.27 14.58
N ASN A 46 15.72 22.05 13.93
CA ASN A 46 15.25 23.31 14.48
C ASN A 46 14.14 23.06 15.52
N ILE A 47 14.53 22.69 16.74
CA ILE A 47 13.60 22.36 17.83
C ILE A 47 12.70 23.54 18.21
N PRO A 48 13.19 24.80 18.31
CA PRO A 48 12.31 25.94 18.57
C PRO A 48 11.16 26.03 17.56
N LEU A 49 11.46 25.92 16.26
CA LEU A 49 10.44 25.96 15.21
C LEU A 49 9.48 24.75 15.29
N LEU A 50 9.99 23.56 15.62
CA LEU A 50 9.15 22.38 15.85
C LEU A 50 8.15 22.64 16.98
N CYS A 51 8.63 23.12 18.12
CA CYS A 51 7.79 23.47 19.26
C CYS A 51 6.78 24.56 18.93
N ASP A 52 7.14 25.57 18.12
CA ASP A 52 6.22 26.63 17.69
C ASP A 52 5.05 26.07 16.86
N HIS A 53 5.32 25.18 15.90
CA HIS A 53 4.26 24.55 15.11
C HIS A 53 3.40 23.59 15.94
N LEU A 54 4.00 22.77 16.81
CA LEU A 54 3.25 21.91 17.73
C LEU A 54 2.39 22.74 18.70
N TRP A 55 2.90 23.88 19.17
CA TRP A 55 2.15 24.81 20.01
C TRP A 55 0.97 25.42 19.26
N SER A 56 1.15 25.83 18.01
CA SER A 56 0.07 26.36 17.17
C SER A 56 -1.05 25.32 17.00
N ILE A 57 -0.69 24.09 16.63
CA ILE A 57 -1.64 22.99 16.43
C ILE A 57 -2.37 22.65 17.73
N ARG A 58 -1.63 22.53 18.84
CA ARG A 58 -2.20 22.31 20.18
C ARG A 58 -3.23 23.38 20.57
N ASN A 59 -3.05 24.61 20.09
CA ASN A 59 -3.97 25.74 20.32
C ASN A 59 -4.95 25.98 19.15
N LYS A 60 -5.18 24.97 18.30
CA LYS A 60 -6.14 24.99 17.18
C LYS A 60 -5.80 25.97 16.05
N GLY A 61 -4.57 26.46 15.98
CA GLY A 61 -4.05 27.09 14.78
C GLY A 61 -3.63 26.00 13.81
N VAL A 62 -4.51 25.65 12.87
CA VAL A 62 -4.27 24.58 11.89
C VAL A 62 -4.35 25.13 10.48
N ASP A 63 -3.19 25.20 9.82
CA ASP A 63 -3.10 25.40 8.37
C ASP A 63 -2.17 24.32 7.79
N PRO A 64 -2.70 23.37 6.99
CA PRO A 64 -1.91 22.24 6.50
C PRO A 64 -0.66 22.68 5.70
N GLN A 65 -0.76 23.73 4.89
CA GLN A 65 0.36 24.19 4.08
C GLN A 65 1.42 24.89 4.94
N GLU A 66 0.98 25.71 5.89
CA GLU A 66 1.87 26.38 6.86
C GLU A 66 2.64 25.35 7.69
N HIS A 67 1.95 24.36 8.25
CA HIS A 67 2.58 23.32 9.06
C HIS A 67 3.50 22.44 8.23
N MET A 68 3.09 22.01 7.02
CA MET A 68 3.95 21.25 6.11
C MET A 68 5.24 22.00 5.81
N ARG A 69 5.14 23.29 5.45
CA ARG A 69 6.29 24.17 5.22
C ARG A 69 7.17 24.32 6.46
N GLY A 70 6.54 24.43 7.61
CA GLY A 70 7.17 24.46 8.92
C GLY A 70 8.03 23.23 9.19
N PHE A 71 7.43 22.06 9.11
CA PHE A 71 8.10 20.78 9.34
C PHE A 71 9.22 20.53 8.33
N LEU A 72 9.06 20.91 7.06
CA LEU A 72 10.15 20.87 6.09
C LEU A 72 11.36 21.69 6.57
N LYS A 73 11.15 22.92 7.07
CA LYS A 73 12.22 23.78 7.63
C LYS A 73 12.81 23.22 8.92
N VAL A 74 12.03 22.52 9.74
CA VAL A 74 12.52 21.88 10.97
C VAL A 74 13.61 20.87 10.66
N PHE A 75 13.40 20.05 9.64
CA PHE A 75 14.30 18.94 9.29
C PHE A 75 15.26 19.26 8.15
N GLU A 76 15.13 20.41 7.47
CA GLU A 76 15.88 20.79 6.27
C GLU A 76 17.39 20.55 6.40
N LYS A 77 18.00 20.86 7.55
CA LYS A 77 19.46 20.75 7.75
C LYS A 77 19.93 19.37 8.20
N THR A 78 19.01 18.43 8.43
CA THR A 78 19.33 17.09 8.92
C THR A 78 19.89 16.19 7.83
N HIS A 79 20.70 15.20 8.21
CA HIS A 79 21.22 14.22 7.25
C HIS A 79 20.10 13.44 6.56
N ALA A 80 19.08 13.00 7.31
CA ALA A 80 17.92 12.30 6.76
C ALA A 80 17.23 13.13 5.65
N PHE A 81 16.96 14.41 5.89
CA PHE A 81 16.39 15.29 4.87
C PHE A 81 17.35 15.46 3.68
N GLN A 82 18.62 15.78 3.93
CA GLN A 82 19.58 16.06 2.85
C GLN A 82 19.84 14.83 1.98
N ASP A 83 19.86 13.63 2.55
CA ASP A 83 20.04 12.40 1.81
C ASP A 83 18.79 12.04 1.01
N ALA A 84 17.60 12.14 1.62
CA ALA A 84 16.33 11.96 0.90
C ALA A 84 16.13 13.01 -0.22
N PHE A 85 16.53 14.27 0.02
CA PHE A 85 16.43 15.37 -0.94
C PHE A 85 17.36 15.16 -2.15
N LYS A 86 18.53 14.54 -1.97
CA LYS A 86 19.45 14.25 -3.08
C LYS A 86 18.85 13.27 -4.09
N LEU A 87 18.01 12.34 -3.62
CA LEU A 87 17.36 11.33 -4.45
C LEU A 87 16.27 11.90 -5.37
N LEU A 88 15.76 13.09 -5.06
CA LEU A 88 14.75 13.75 -5.87
C LEU A 88 15.31 14.22 -7.23
N ASP A 89 14.48 14.25 -8.26
CA ASP A 89 14.86 14.91 -9.51
C ASP A 89 14.96 16.44 -9.36
N ASP A 90 15.58 17.10 -10.34
CA ASP A 90 15.83 18.54 -10.27
C ASP A 90 14.55 19.38 -10.28
N GLY A 91 13.48 18.90 -10.94
CA GLY A 91 12.17 19.55 -10.94
C GLY A 91 11.55 19.53 -9.55
N MET A 92 11.51 18.37 -8.90
CA MET A 92 11.01 18.20 -7.54
C MET A 92 11.83 19.01 -6.53
N LYS A 93 13.15 19.04 -6.67
CA LYS A 93 14.03 19.88 -5.85
C LYS A 93 13.66 21.37 -5.96
N ARG A 94 13.32 21.85 -7.15
CA ARG A 94 12.88 23.24 -7.36
C ARG A 94 11.50 23.51 -6.78
N GLN A 95 10.55 22.60 -7.00
CA GLN A 95 9.19 22.67 -6.42
C GLN A 95 9.25 22.75 -4.90
N LEU A 96 10.00 21.84 -4.27
CA LEU A 96 10.13 21.79 -2.83
C LEU A 96 10.78 23.06 -2.26
N ARG A 97 11.84 23.58 -2.91
CA ARG A 97 12.46 24.85 -2.52
C ARG A 97 11.52 26.04 -2.68
N ALA A 98 10.75 26.09 -3.77
CA ALA A 98 9.75 27.14 -4.00
C ALA A 98 8.68 27.13 -2.90
N PHE A 99 8.19 25.95 -2.54
CA PHE A 99 7.20 25.77 -1.48
C PHE A 99 7.76 26.16 -0.10
N ILE A 100 8.97 25.69 0.25
CA ILE A 100 9.67 26.07 1.50
C ILE A 100 9.84 27.59 1.61
N SER A 101 10.11 28.25 0.48
CA SER A 101 10.32 29.70 0.39
C SER A 101 9.04 30.53 0.48
N GLY A 102 7.86 29.90 0.53
CA GLY A 102 6.59 30.62 0.64
C GLY A 102 5.69 30.55 -0.58
N GLY A 103 6.11 29.86 -1.66
CA GLY A 103 5.31 29.68 -2.87
C GLY A 103 4.02 28.91 -2.60
N ASP A 104 2.96 29.32 -3.30
CA ASP A 104 1.67 28.65 -3.42
C ASP A 104 1.60 27.85 -4.74
N GLU A 105 0.40 27.39 -5.13
CA GLU A 105 0.21 26.47 -6.27
C GLU A 105 0.90 26.92 -7.55
N GLY A 106 0.67 28.14 -8.04
CA GLY A 106 1.20 28.61 -9.31
C GLY A 106 2.74 28.59 -9.38
N PRO A 107 3.44 29.33 -8.49
CA PRO A 107 4.90 29.35 -8.41
C PRO A 107 5.53 27.98 -8.16
N VAL A 108 4.93 27.16 -7.29
CA VAL A 108 5.45 25.81 -7.01
C VAL A 108 5.37 24.96 -8.26
N MET A 109 4.18 24.84 -8.86
CA MET A 109 4.00 23.99 -10.04
C MET A 109 4.85 24.46 -11.23
N ALA A 110 4.97 25.78 -11.45
CA ALA A 110 5.80 26.35 -12.50
C ALA A 110 7.31 26.11 -12.31
N SER A 111 7.79 26.01 -11.07
CA SER A 111 9.21 25.75 -10.80
C SER A 111 9.66 24.33 -11.18
N GLY A 112 8.72 23.39 -11.31
CA GLY A 112 8.99 22.02 -11.75
C GLY A 112 9.32 21.93 -13.24
N THR A 113 8.79 22.83 -14.07
CA THR A 113 9.00 22.79 -15.52
C THR A 113 10.39 23.34 -15.89
N ASN A 114 11.18 22.58 -16.66
CA ASN A 114 12.38 23.11 -17.30
C ASN A 114 11.97 24.06 -18.46
N HIS A 115 12.85 24.98 -18.86
CA HIS A 115 12.65 25.89 -20.00
C HIS A 115 12.38 25.18 -21.35
N ASP A 116 12.52 23.85 -21.42
CA ASP A 116 12.27 23.03 -22.61
C ASP A 116 11.10 22.03 -22.47
N GLY A 117 10.30 22.10 -21.39
CA GLY A 117 9.05 21.33 -21.28
C GLY A 117 9.16 19.81 -21.12
N ASP A 118 10.33 19.20 -21.29
CA ASP A 118 10.53 17.74 -21.18
C ASP A 118 11.08 17.29 -19.80
N PHE A 119 10.45 16.26 -19.25
CA PHE A 119 10.97 15.45 -18.14
C PHE A 119 11.83 14.34 -18.75
N HIS A 120 13.16 14.48 -18.69
CA HIS A 120 14.08 13.44 -19.14
C HIS A 120 14.29 12.39 -18.04
N LEU A 121 13.72 11.19 -18.22
CA LEU A 121 14.28 9.99 -17.61
C LEU A 121 15.69 9.78 -18.19
N PRO A 122 16.75 9.69 -17.37
CA PRO A 122 18.06 9.34 -17.88
C PRO A 122 17.98 7.94 -18.52
N ALA A 123 18.60 7.76 -19.69
CA ALA A 123 18.77 6.43 -20.27
C ALA A 123 19.46 5.51 -19.25
N SER A 124 18.90 4.31 -19.10
CA SER A 124 19.23 3.38 -18.01
C SER A 124 20.74 3.09 -17.90
N ALA A 125 21.22 2.89 -16.68
CA ALA A 125 22.61 2.51 -16.43
C ALA A 125 23.01 1.18 -17.13
N PRO A 126 22.14 0.17 -17.27
CA PRO A 126 22.44 -1.04 -18.06
C PRO A 126 22.46 -0.80 -19.57
N VAL A 127 21.68 0.17 -20.08
CA VAL A 127 21.74 0.56 -21.50
C VAL A 127 23.05 1.29 -21.79
N LYS A 128 23.57 2.09 -20.86
CA LYS A 128 24.93 2.66 -20.98
C LYS A 128 26.01 1.57 -20.93
N HIS A 129 25.87 0.56 -20.07
CA HIS A 129 26.84 -0.55 -19.97
C HIS A 129 26.79 -1.47 -21.20
N HIS A 130 25.61 -1.78 -21.72
CA HIS A 130 25.43 -2.60 -22.92
C HIS A 130 25.88 -1.86 -24.18
N PHE A 131 25.58 -0.55 -24.31
CA PHE A 131 26.09 0.24 -25.43
C PHE A 131 27.57 0.58 -25.30
N SER A 132 28.14 0.71 -24.08
CA SER A 132 29.59 0.87 -23.92
C SER A 132 30.34 -0.42 -24.25
N GLU A 133 29.81 -1.59 -23.90
CA GLU A 133 30.39 -2.88 -24.26
C GLU A 133 30.25 -3.20 -25.75
N VAL A 134 29.12 -2.84 -26.37
CA VAL A 134 28.94 -2.95 -27.83
C VAL A 134 29.84 -1.95 -28.56
N ARG A 135 30.03 -0.74 -28.03
CA ARG A 135 30.93 0.27 -28.61
C ARG A 135 32.40 -0.11 -28.42
N GLU A 136 32.80 -0.64 -27.27
CA GLU A 136 34.16 -1.21 -27.07
C GLU A 136 34.41 -2.46 -27.92
N PHE A 137 33.36 -3.25 -28.21
CA PHE A 137 33.45 -4.41 -29.11
C PHE A 137 33.55 -4.00 -30.59
N VAL A 138 32.81 -2.96 -31.00
CA VAL A 138 32.90 -2.36 -32.34
C VAL A 138 34.24 -1.65 -32.55
N ASP A 139 34.71 -0.88 -31.57
CA ASP A 139 36.03 -0.22 -31.60
C ASP A 139 37.18 -1.26 -31.65
N LYS A 140 37.01 -2.43 -31.02
CA LYS A 140 37.95 -3.57 -31.13
C LYS A 140 37.93 -4.22 -32.52
N ILE A 141 36.78 -4.25 -33.20
CA ILE A 141 36.65 -4.82 -34.56
C ILE A 141 37.18 -3.82 -35.60
N GLU A 142 36.92 -2.52 -35.43
CA GLU A 142 37.44 -1.46 -36.30
C GLU A 142 38.96 -1.28 -36.11
N GLY A 143 39.48 -1.48 -34.90
CA GLY A 143 40.92 -1.58 -34.64
C GLY A 143 41.59 -2.82 -35.25
N LEU A 144 40.82 -3.85 -35.63
CA LEU A 144 41.28 -5.08 -36.28
C LEU A 144 41.28 -4.98 -37.82
N PHE A 145 40.53 -4.04 -38.39
CA PHE A 145 40.47 -3.76 -39.83
C PHE A 145 40.81 -2.29 -40.08
N GLY A 146 42.11 -1.99 -40.10
CA GLY A 146 42.61 -0.64 -40.33
C GLY A 146 42.08 -0.03 -41.64
N ILE A 147 41.28 1.03 -41.50
CA ILE A 147 41.00 1.99 -42.56
C ILE A 147 41.28 3.38 -41.98
N GLN A 148 42.33 4.02 -42.50
CA GLN A 148 42.63 5.44 -42.28
C GLN A 148 41.58 6.30 -42.97
N ASP A 149 41.16 7.40 -42.33
CA ASP A 149 41.31 8.71 -42.96
C ASP A 149 41.19 9.86 -41.95
N ASP A 150 41.89 10.94 -42.29
CA ASP A 150 42.31 12.07 -41.46
C ASP A 150 41.20 13.10 -41.20
N HIS A 151 41.19 13.72 -40.01
CA HIS A 151 41.50 15.16 -39.83
C HIS A 151 41.10 15.75 -38.46
N VAL A 152 42.12 16.25 -37.75
CA VAL A 152 42.28 17.57 -37.08
C VAL A 152 41.37 17.97 -35.90
N GLY A 153 42.01 18.15 -34.72
CA GLY A 153 41.83 19.38 -33.92
C GLY A 153 41.65 19.29 -32.39
N VAL A 154 42.74 19.10 -31.63
CA VAL A 154 43.24 19.89 -30.45
C VAL A 154 42.18 20.57 -29.54
N ALA A 155 42.14 20.46 -28.19
CA ALA A 155 43.20 20.54 -27.18
C ALA A 155 42.76 20.02 -25.79
N GLU A 156 43.76 19.62 -25.00
CA GLU A 156 43.69 19.23 -23.58
C GLU A 156 43.37 20.40 -22.63
N THR A 157 42.81 20.08 -21.45
CA THR A 157 43.39 20.56 -20.17
C THR A 157 43.05 19.65 -19.00
N LYS A 158 44.07 19.34 -18.20
CA LYS A 158 44.10 18.40 -17.06
C LYS A 158 43.78 19.11 -15.74
N SER A 159 43.06 18.43 -14.84
CA SER A 159 43.27 18.48 -13.37
C SER A 159 42.70 17.19 -12.74
N VAL A 160 43.52 16.17 -12.51
CA VAL A 160 44.08 15.77 -11.19
C VAL A 160 43.03 15.61 -10.08
N ASN A 161 42.48 14.39 -9.98
CA ASN A 161 41.82 13.84 -8.79
C ASN A 161 42.86 13.13 -7.90
N LYS A 162 42.84 13.42 -6.60
CA LYS A 162 43.42 12.55 -5.56
C LYS A 162 42.28 11.92 -4.77
N SER A 163 42.32 10.59 -4.77
CA SER A 163 41.41 9.66 -4.11
C SER A 163 41.71 9.49 -2.61
N ASN A 164 40.65 9.16 -1.87
CA ASN A 164 40.57 8.32 -0.66
C ASN A 164 39.07 8.00 -0.55
N GLY A 165 38.53 6.78 -0.64
CA GLY A 165 39.04 5.46 -0.31
C GLY A 165 37.96 4.81 0.56
N VAL A 166 37.08 3.99 -0.01
CA VAL A 166 36.15 3.13 0.74
C VAL A 166 36.16 1.74 0.09
N ARG A 167 36.14 0.74 0.97
CA ARG A 167 36.62 -0.63 0.80
C ARG A 167 35.68 -1.48 -0.06
N ASP A 168 36.27 -2.21 -1.01
CA ASP A 168 35.68 -3.37 -1.68
C ASP A 168 35.41 -4.50 -0.68
N PHE A 169 34.20 -5.06 -0.75
CA PHE A 169 33.89 -6.39 -0.25
C PHE A 169 34.20 -7.40 -1.36
N ASN A 170 35.26 -8.18 -1.17
CA ASN A 170 35.55 -9.36 -1.98
C ASN A 170 34.48 -10.42 -1.75
N SER A 171 33.69 -10.72 -2.79
CA SER A 171 32.96 -11.97 -2.90
C SER A 171 33.90 -13.07 -3.41
N GLU A 172 34.21 -14.04 -2.55
CA GLU A 172 34.90 -15.26 -2.97
C GLU A 172 33.95 -16.14 -3.80
N LYS A 173 34.43 -16.44 -5.00
CA LYS A 173 33.90 -17.33 -6.04
C LYS A 173 33.14 -18.57 -5.52
N ALA A 174 31.85 -18.63 -5.87
CA ALA A 174 31.21 -19.89 -6.23
C ALA A 174 31.18 -20.02 -7.75
N SER A 175 31.81 -21.06 -8.27
CA SER A 175 31.94 -21.36 -9.69
C SER A 175 30.62 -21.88 -10.27
N GLY A 176 29.96 -21.05 -11.09
CA GLY A 176 28.91 -21.45 -12.03
C GLY A 176 29.23 -20.89 -13.41
N THR A 177 29.74 -21.73 -14.32
CA THR A 177 29.95 -21.36 -15.72
C THR A 177 28.61 -21.31 -16.44
N GLY A 178 28.06 -20.12 -16.74
CA GLY A 178 26.86 -20.03 -17.58
C GLY A 178 26.51 -18.59 -17.94
N LYS A 179 26.44 -18.29 -19.23
CA LYS A 179 25.86 -17.03 -19.73
C LYS A 179 24.41 -16.92 -19.22
N SER A 180 23.94 -15.70 -18.95
CA SER A 180 22.54 -15.42 -18.59
C SER A 180 21.57 -16.10 -19.58
N PRO A 181 20.42 -16.63 -19.11
CA PRO A 181 19.47 -17.32 -19.97
C PRO A 181 18.96 -16.37 -21.06
N LYS A 182 18.91 -16.87 -22.30
CA LYS A 182 18.34 -16.15 -23.44
C LYS A 182 16.91 -16.62 -23.67
N ILE A 183 15.95 -15.85 -23.14
CA ILE A 183 14.52 -16.08 -23.35
C ILE A 183 14.03 -15.02 -24.32
N PHE A 184 13.33 -15.42 -25.38
CA PHE A 184 12.87 -14.50 -26.42
C PHE A 184 11.40 -14.12 -26.22
N GLU A 185 11.09 -12.85 -26.51
CA GLU A 185 9.76 -12.24 -26.43
C GLU A 185 9.01 -12.19 -27.77
N ASP A 186 9.66 -12.67 -28.83
CA ASP A 186 9.19 -12.72 -30.21
C ASP A 186 9.54 -14.07 -30.86
N LYS A 187 8.85 -14.40 -31.95
CA LYS A 187 9.06 -15.68 -32.66
C LYS A 187 10.34 -15.66 -33.50
N GLU A 188 10.74 -14.49 -33.93
CA GLU A 188 11.92 -14.22 -34.74
C GLU A 188 13.22 -14.25 -33.93
N GLU A 189 13.13 -14.41 -32.60
CA GLU A 189 14.25 -14.45 -31.67
C GLU A 189 15.13 -13.19 -31.74
N THR A 190 14.53 -12.02 -31.96
CA THR A 190 15.23 -10.74 -32.05
C THR A 190 15.16 -9.92 -30.77
N ARG A 191 14.20 -10.21 -29.89
CA ARG A 191 13.98 -9.48 -28.63
C ARG A 191 14.20 -10.42 -27.45
N ILE A 192 15.34 -10.26 -26.78
CA ILE A 192 15.67 -11.00 -25.56
C ILE A 192 14.97 -10.32 -24.38
N MET A 193 14.29 -11.11 -23.55
CA MET A 193 13.70 -10.67 -22.29
C MET A 193 14.79 -10.19 -21.33
N GLU A 194 14.57 -9.04 -20.71
CA GLU A 194 15.47 -8.51 -19.68
C GLU A 194 15.55 -9.49 -18.49
N VAL A 195 16.78 -9.77 -18.05
CA VAL A 195 17.07 -10.69 -16.95
C VAL A 195 18.25 -10.20 -16.11
N HIS A 196 18.12 -10.34 -14.79
CA HIS A 196 19.15 -10.01 -13.81
C HIS A 196 19.48 -11.24 -12.98
N GLU A 197 20.77 -11.52 -12.78
CA GLU A 197 21.27 -12.65 -11.99
C GLU A 197 21.47 -12.23 -10.53
N ASP A 198 21.02 -13.06 -9.59
CA ASP A 198 21.25 -12.91 -8.14
C ASP A 198 20.92 -11.50 -7.59
N LEU A 199 19.93 -10.83 -8.19
CA LEU A 199 19.49 -9.50 -7.76
C LEU A 199 18.72 -9.60 -6.45
N HIS A 200 19.16 -8.88 -5.42
CA HIS A 200 18.47 -8.84 -4.14
C HIS A 200 17.03 -8.34 -4.27
N PHE A 201 16.10 -9.03 -3.60
CA PHE A 201 14.70 -8.65 -3.48
C PHE A 201 14.38 -8.31 -2.02
N GLU A 202 13.69 -7.18 -1.86
CA GLU A 202 13.03 -6.79 -0.63
C GLU A 202 11.63 -6.26 -0.98
N ASN A 203 10.63 -6.61 -0.18
CA ASN A 203 9.29 -6.06 -0.32
C ASN A 203 9.20 -4.62 0.24
N TRP A 204 8.12 -3.92 -0.05
CA TRP A 204 7.94 -2.54 0.40
C TRP A 204 7.88 -2.42 1.94
N GLY A 205 7.32 -3.40 2.64
CA GLY A 205 7.26 -3.42 4.10
C GLY A 205 8.56 -3.87 4.79
N GLN A 206 9.57 -4.30 4.03
CA GLN A 206 10.84 -4.87 4.53
C GLN A 206 10.68 -6.10 5.45
N SER A 207 9.53 -6.79 5.34
CA SER A 207 9.22 -8.02 6.06
C SER A 207 9.63 -9.28 5.30
N VAL A 208 9.91 -9.17 3.99
CA VAL A 208 10.29 -10.28 3.12
C VAL A 208 11.54 -9.89 2.34
N SER A 209 12.57 -10.74 2.44
CA SER A 209 13.86 -10.56 1.78
C SER A 209 14.36 -11.89 1.24
N ASN A 210 14.90 -11.90 0.02
CA ASN A 210 15.51 -13.07 -0.62
C ASN A 210 16.44 -12.66 -1.78
N THR A 211 17.13 -13.64 -2.36
CA THR A 211 17.95 -13.48 -3.57
C THR A 211 17.51 -14.53 -4.61
N PRO A 212 16.58 -14.18 -5.51
CA PRO A 212 16.22 -15.02 -6.65
C PRO A 212 17.44 -15.27 -7.52
N ARG A 213 17.54 -16.45 -8.12
CA ARG A 213 18.60 -16.76 -9.08
C ARG A 213 18.48 -15.87 -10.32
N TRP A 214 17.24 -15.68 -10.78
CA TRP A 214 16.94 -14.86 -11.95
C TRP A 214 15.74 -13.97 -11.69
N THR A 215 15.87 -12.68 -11.98
CA THR A 215 14.76 -11.73 -12.02
C THR A 215 14.51 -11.32 -13.47
N PHE A 216 13.36 -11.70 -14.02
CA PHE A 216 12.94 -11.38 -15.39
C PHE A 216 11.97 -10.21 -15.42
N VAL A 217 12.06 -9.37 -16.46
CA VAL A 217 11.14 -8.25 -16.71
C VAL A 217 10.48 -8.43 -18.10
N PRO A 218 9.34 -9.15 -18.18
CA PRO A 218 8.68 -9.47 -19.43
C PRO A 218 7.81 -8.30 -19.91
N LYS A 219 7.69 -8.19 -21.24
CA LYS A 219 6.76 -7.30 -21.93
C LYS A 219 5.72 -8.04 -22.76
N THR A 220 5.93 -9.31 -23.10
CA THR A 220 4.99 -10.07 -23.94
C THR A 220 4.49 -11.36 -23.30
N VAL A 221 3.29 -11.79 -23.68
CA VAL A 221 2.73 -13.08 -23.30
C VAL A 221 3.59 -14.21 -23.86
N LEU A 222 4.10 -14.07 -25.08
CA LEU A 222 5.01 -15.05 -25.69
C LEU A 222 6.31 -15.21 -24.89
N GLY A 223 6.88 -14.10 -24.40
CA GLY A 223 8.05 -14.13 -23.51
C GLY A 223 7.78 -14.96 -22.26
N LEU A 224 6.62 -14.74 -21.61
CA LEU A 224 6.20 -15.52 -20.45
C LEU A 224 6.02 -17.01 -20.77
N GLN A 225 5.42 -17.35 -21.92
CA GLN A 225 5.32 -18.74 -22.37
C GLN A 225 6.70 -19.39 -22.52
N SER A 226 7.64 -18.70 -23.18
CA SER A 226 9.02 -19.15 -23.35
C SER A 226 9.73 -19.34 -22.00
N LEU A 227 9.55 -18.40 -21.07
CA LEU A 227 10.10 -18.48 -19.71
C LEU A 227 9.57 -19.70 -18.96
N VAL A 228 8.25 -19.93 -19.00
CA VAL A 228 7.64 -21.08 -18.31
C VAL A 228 8.04 -22.41 -18.95
N LYS A 229 8.30 -22.46 -20.25
CA LYS A 229 8.87 -23.67 -20.89
C LYS A 229 10.31 -23.89 -20.44
N TRP A 230 11.15 -22.87 -20.53
CA TRP A 230 12.55 -22.95 -20.15
C TRP A 230 12.73 -23.36 -18.70
N ALA A 231 12.04 -22.71 -17.78
CA ALA A 231 12.26 -22.96 -16.38
C ALA A 231 11.65 -24.32 -15.91
N LYS A 232 10.82 -24.99 -16.74
CA LYS A 232 10.26 -26.33 -16.46
C LYS A 232 11.33 -27.38 -16.74
N ILE A 233 12.07 -27.19 -17.83
CA ILE A 233 13.24 -27.99 -18.19
C ILE A 233 14.35 -27.85 -17.13
N ASN A 234 14.47 -26.66 -16.53
CA ASN A 234 15.52 -26.35 -15.54
C ASN A 234 15.04 -26.42 -14.08
N GLU A 235 13.84 -26.93 -13.83
CA GLU A 235 13.30 -27.18 -12.47
C GLU A 235 13.28 -25.97 -11.53
N TYR A 236 13.07 -24.76 -12.06
CA TYR A 236 12.87 -23.57 -11.24
C TYR A 236 11.40 -23.42 -10.82
N ARG A 237 11.16 -22.64 -9.77
CA ARG A 237 9.85 -22.06 -9.42
C ARG A 237 9.79 -20.61 -9.88
N ILE A 238 8.59 -20.14 -10.21
CA ILE A 238 8.31 -18.79 -10.68
C ILE A 238 7.27 -18.16 -9.77
N ARG A 239 7.58 -16.98 -9.24
CA ARG A 239 6.64 -16.09 -8.55
C ARG A 239 6.74 -14.69 -9.15
N CYS A 240 5.67 -13.91 -9.02
CA CYS A 240 5.59 -12.58 -9.61
C CYS A 240 5.63 -11.48 -8.56
N SER A 241 6.08 -10.30 -8.95
CA SER A 241 5.95 -9.07 -8.16
C SER A 241 5.53 -7.90 -9.05
N GLY A 242 4.52 -7.14 -8.62
CA GLY A 242 4.32 -5.76 -9.06
C GLY A 242 5.16 -4.82 -8.20
N TYR A 243 4.49 -3.88 -7.55
CA TYR A 243 5.05 -2.91 -6.61
C TYR A 243 5.57 -3.46 -5.26
N ARG A 244 5.53 -4.79 -5.07
CA ARG A 244 6.07 -5.47 -3.88
C ARG A 244 5.39 -5.07 -2.55
N HIS A 245 4.10 -4.73 -2.58
CA HIS A 245 3.32 -4.23 -1.42
C HIS A 245 2.72 -5.29 -0.49
N SER A 246 2.95 -6.57 -0.73
CA SER A 246 2.54 -7.59 0.23
C SER A 246 3.59 -7.72 1.33
N TRP A 247 3.16 -7.72 2.58
CA TRP A 247 3.98 -8.06 3.75
C TRP A 247 4.13 -9.57 3.93
N SER A 248 3.16 -10.35 3.45
CA SER A 248 3.24 -11.81 3.45
C SER A 248 4.29 -12.35 2.46
N SER A 249 4.85 -13.51 2.76
CA SER A 249 5.86 -14.26 2.01
C SER A 249 5.33 -14.92 0.72
N SER A 250 4.59 -14.17 -0.11
CA SER A 250 3.99 -14.64 -1.37
C SER A 250 4.93 -14.55 -2.59
N PHE A 251 6.14 -14.01 -2.42
CA PHE A 251 7.13 -13.78 -3.49
C PHE A 251 8.01 -15.00 -3.76
N SER A 252 9.02 -14.83 -4.62
CA SER A 252 9.99 -15.89 -4.97
C SER A 252 10.82 -16.32 -3.76
N GLU A 253 11.44 -17.50 -3.87
CA GLU A 253 12.39 -18.03 -2.88
C GLU A 253 13.83 -17.79 -3.35
N ASP A 254 14.79 -17.96 -2.44
CA ASP A 254 16.21 -17.95 -2.80
C ASP A 254 16.49 -18.93 -3.95
N LYS A 255 17.31 -18.47 -4.89
CA LYS A 255 17.76 -19.25 -6.05
C LYS A 255 16.63 -19.70 -7.00
N GLN A 256 15.43 -19.14 -6.87
CA GLN A 256 14.30 -19.36 -7.79
C GLN A 256 14.14 -18.18 -8.75
N ILE A 257 13.04 -18.15 -9.51
CA ILE A 257 12.75 -17.08 -10.47
C ILE A 257 11.76 -16.09 -9.89
N LEU A 258 12.09 -14.81 -10.00
CA LEU A 258 11.15 -13.71 -9.83
C LEU A 258 10.79 -13.13 -11.20
N VAL A 259 9.50 -12.88 -11.43
CA VAL A 259 9.01 -12.09 -12.56
C VAL A 259 8.57 -10.73 -12.04
N SER A 260 9.28 -9.67 -12.41
CA SER A 260 8.89 -8.30 -12.10
C SER A 260 7.97 -7.78 -13.20
N LEU A 261 6.72 -7.46 -12.84
CA LEU A 261 5.72 -6.90 -13.77
C LEU A 261 6.00 -5.44 -14.14
N LEU A 262 6.83 -4.77 -13.33
CA LEU A 262 7.26 -3.39 -13.52
C LEU A 262 8.78 -3.34 -13.70
N ASN A 263 9.28 -2.23 -14.26
CA ASN A 263 10.71 -2.00 -14.38
C ASN A 263 11.34 -1.97 -12.97
N LEU A 264 12.55 -2.53 -12.85
CA LEU A 264 13.30 -2.56 -11.59
C LEU A 264 13.69 -1.17 -11.09
N GLU A 265 13.84 -0.17 -11.96
CA GLU A 265 14.04 1.21 -11.53
C GLU A 265 12.79 1.73 -10.81
N GLU A 266 11.61 1.54 -11.41
CA GLU A 266 10.31 1.98 -10.87
C GLU A 266 10.03 1.38 -9.49
N VAL A 267 10.16 0.06 -9.34
CA VAL A 267 9.84 -0.62 -8.06
C VAL A 267 10.85 -0.38 -6.93
N ASN A 268 12.06 0.08 -7.25
CA ASN A 268 13.09 0.39 -6.25
C ASN A 268 13.18 1.89 -5.97
N HIS A 269 12.43 2.73 -6.70
CA HIS A 269 12.49 4.17 -6.54
C HIS A 269 11.60 4.62 -5.37
N LEU A 270 12.23 5.12 -4.31
CA LEU A 270 11.55 5.72 -3.17
C LEU A 270 12.22 7.08 -2.85
N PRO A 271 11.49 8.20 -2.82
CA PRO A 271 10.04 8.31 -3.01
C PRO A 271 9.59 8.10 -4.46
N ASP A 272 8.47 7.43 -4.68
CA ASP A 272 7.90 7.12 -5.99
C ASP A 272 7.13 8.34 -6.55
N PRO A 273 7.48 8.88 -7.74
CA PRO A 273 6.84 10.05 -8.34
C PRO A 273 5.58 9.76 -9.17
N MET A 274 5.15 8.52 -9.36
CA MET A 274 4.10 8.12 -10.31
C MET A 274 2.84 8.99 -10.22
N SER A 275 2.33 9.20 -9.01
CA SER A 275 1.10 9.96 -8.79
C SER A 275 1.21 11.45 -9.13
N ILE A 276 2.42 12.02 -9.18
CA ILE A 276 2.66 13.44 -9.50
C ILE A 276 3.18 13.68 -10.93
N GLN A 277 3.46 12.61 -11.69
CA GLN A 277 3.86 12.74 -13.09
C GLN A 277 2.66 13.14 -13.97
N ALA A 278 2.87 14.14 -14.83
CA ALA A 278 1.82 14.73 -15.68
C ALA A 278 1.20 13.73 -16.67
N GLU A 279 2.00 12.80 -17.17
CA GLU A 279 1.55 11.70 -18.02
C GLU A 279 2.25 10.42 -17.57
N GLU A 280 1.53 9.30 -17.59
CA GLU A 280 2.16 8.00 -17.39
C GLU A 280 2.20 7.28 -18.73
N HIS A 281 3.41 6.96 -19.17
CA HIS A 281 3.61 6.23 -20.41
C HIS A 281 3.18 4.77 -20.22
N ILE A 282 2.09 4.39 -20.89
CA ILE A 282 1.79 2.99 -21.16
C ILE A 282 2.61 2.58 -22.38
N ASP A 283 3.66 1.78 -22.17
CA ASP A 283 4.50 1.25 -23.26
C ASP A 283 3.61 0.43 -24.22
N PRO A 284 3.38 0.89 -25.46
CA PRO A 284 2.51 0.19 -26.39
C PRO A 284 3.05 -1.18 -26.80
N ASN A 285 4.34 -1.46 -26.53
CA ASN A 285 4.96 -2.75 -26.77
C ASN A 285 4.89 -3.69 -25.57
N ASN A 286 4.38 -3.24 -24.42
CA ASN A 286 4.15 -4.07 -23.26
C ASN A 286 2.70 -4.57 -23.25
N GLU A 287 2.51 -5.80 -23.72
CA GLU A 287 1.21 -6.46 -23.77
C GLU A 287 0.57 -6.57 -22.37
N LEU A 288 1.39 -6.75 -21.33
CA LEU A 288 0.94 -6.88 -19.93
C LEU A 288 0.49 -5.55 -19.31
N LYS A 289 0.73 -4.43 -19.99
CA LYS A 289 0.38 -3.08 -19.56
C LYS A 289 -0.67 -2.49 -20.50
N SER A 290 -1.81 -3.17 -20.67
CA SER A 290 -2.86 -2.78 -21.62
C SER A 290 -4.23 -2.62 -20.95
N ILE A 291 -5.04 -1.66 -21.43
CA ILE A 291 -6.43 -1.45 -21.00
C ILE A 291 -7.33 -1.40 -22.23
N GLN A 292 -8.23 -2.37 -22.37
CA GLN A 292 -9.01 -2.58 -23.59
C GLN A 292 -10.50 -2.80 -23.26
N LEU A 293 -11.39 -2.07 -23.93
CA LEU A 293 -12.83 -2.37 -23.97
C LEU A 293 -13.03 -3.64 -24.83
N ALA A 294 -12.71 -4.78 -24.24
CA ALA A 294 -12.68 -6.07 -24.88
C ALA A 294 -12.98 -7.15 -23.85
N SER A 295 -13.44 -8.29 -24.35
CA SER A 295 -13.65 -9.50 -23.56
C SER A 295 -13.26 -10.71 -24.37
N PRO A 296 -12.83 -11.81 -23.72
CA PRO A 296 -12.86 -13.13 -24.35
C PRO A 296 -14.20 -13.43 -25.01
N ASP A 297 -14.16 -14.23 -26.09
CA ASP A 297 -15.35 -14.64 -26.83
C ASP A 297 -16.40 -15.27 -25.91
N ARG A 298 -17.68 -14.97 -26.16
CA ARG A 298 -18.86 -15.55 -25.48
C ARG A 298 -19.09 -15.11 -24.03
N LEU A 299 -18.34 -14.14 -23.50
CA LEU A 299 -18.70 -13.49 -22.25
C LEU A 299 -19.96 -12.63 -22.42
N ILE A 300 -20.90 -12.79 -21.49
CA ILE A 300 -22.16 -12.04 -21.47
C ILE A 300 -22.04 -10.94 -20.41
N ILE A 301 -22.26 -9.70 -20.81
CA ILE A 301 -22.34 -8.56 -19.92
C ILE A 301 -23.58 -8.72 -19.03
N SER A 302 -23.45 -8.54 -17.71
CA SER A 302 -24.56 -8.78 -16.78
C SER A 302 -25.74 -7.82 -16.97
N ALA A 303 -25.49 -6.59 -17.44
CA ALA A 303 -26.52 -5.59 -17.71
C ALA A 303 -26.07 -4.57 -18.79
N ALA A 304 -27.02 -3.84 -19.37
CA ALA A 304 -26.77 -2.89 -20.46
C ALA A 304 -25.92 -1.67 -20.05
N ASP A 305 -25.83 -1.38 -18.75
CA ASP A 305 -25.08 -0.28 -18.13
C ASP A 305 -23.74 -0.74 -17.54
N LYS A 306 -23.25 -1.91 -17.95
CA LYS A 306 -21.93 -2.45 -17.59
C LYS A 306 -21.04 -2.57 -18.82
N ALA A 307 -19.74 -2.65 -18.59
CA ALA A 307 -18.77 -2.92 -19.65
C ALA A 307 -17.74 -3.96 -19.21
N LEU A 308 -17.29 -4.80 -20.14
CA LEU A 308 -16.14 -5.68 -19.92
C LEU A 308 -14.87 -4.96 -20.35
N VAL A 309 -13.91 -4.88 -19.44
CA VAL A 309 -12.60 -4.28 -19.69
C VAL A 309 -11.52 -5.29 -19.37
N ARG A 310 -10.74 -5.62 -20.38
CA ARG A 310 -9.54 -6.46 -20.28
C ARG A 310 -8.36 -5.58 -19.89
N VAL A 311 -7.76 -5.91 -18.75
CA VAL A 311 -6.67 -5.17 -18.12
C VAL A 311 -5.46 -6.09 -17.97
N GLY A 312 -4.30 -5.68 -18.48
CA GLY A 312 -3.05 -6.38 -18.26
C GLY A 312 -2.59 -6.28 -16.81
N VAL A 313 -1.98 -7.33 -16.28
CA VAL A 313 -1.63 -7.40 -14.83
C VAL A 313 -0.54 -6.42 -14.38
N ALA A 314 0.20 -5.82 -15.32
CA ALA A 314 1.21 -4.80 -15.05
C ALA A 314 0.64 -3.38 -15.08
N VAL A 315 -0.62 -3.20 -15.46
CA VAL A 315 -1.31 -1.91 -15.32
C VAL A 315 -1.39 -1.55 -13.85
N THR A 316 -1.05 -0.31 -13.51
CA THR A 316 -1.17 0.21 -12.15
C THR A 316 -2.57 0.77 -11.90
N ASN A 317 -2.96 0.86 -10.63
CA ASN A 317 -4.20 1.54 -10.26
C ASN A 317 -4.19 3.00 -10.71
N GLU A 318 -3.04 3.69 -10.68
CA GLU A 318 -2.94 5.06 -11.20
C GLU A 318 -3.24 5.14 -12.70
N GLN A 319 -2.72 4.21 -13.50
CA GLN A 319 -3.00 4.14 -14.94
C GLN A 319 -4.47 3.88 -15.23
N PHE A 320 -5.06 2.94 -14.50
CA PHE A 320 -6.45 2.61 -14.66
C PHE A 320 -7.36 3.76 -14.23
N ARG A 321 -7.03 4.44 -13.12
CA ARG A 321 -7.72 5.66 -12.67
C ARG A 321 -7.69 6.73 -13.74
N ARG A 322 -6.50 7.07 -14.27
CA ARG A 322 -6.34 8.07 -15.35
C ARG A 322 -7.14 7.69 -16.59
N TRP A 323 -7.11 6.41 -16.98
CA TRP A 323 -7.91 5.89 -18.09
C TRP A 323 -9.42 6.05 -17.84
N ALA A 324 -9.90 5.69 -16.65
CA ALA A 324 -11.32 5.78 -16.29
C ALA A 324 -11.80 7.24 -16.26
N VAL A 325 -11.05 8.13 -15.59
CA VAL A 325 -11.35 9.57 -15.49
C VAL A 325 -11.33 10.24 -16.87
N LYS A 326 -10.32 9.94 -17.70
CA LYS A 326 -10.19 10.52 -19.04
C LYS A 326 -11.33 10.08 -19.97
N ASN A 327 -11.75 8.81 -19.89
CA ASN A 327 -12.84 8.30 -20.71
C ASN A 327 -14.22 8.70 -20.19
N ASP A 328 -14.36 8.93 -18.88
CA ASP A 328 -15.58 9.42 -18.22
C ASP A 328 -16.84 8.59 -18.55
N LYS A 329 -16.64 7.26 -18.68
CA LYS A 329 -17.70 6.33 -19.10
C LYS A 329 -17.82 5.11 -18.22
N TRP A 330 -16.69 4.56 -17.79
CA TRP A 330 -16.62 3.30 -17.05
C TRP A 330 -15.67 3.41 -15.88
N THR A 331 -16.01 2.77 -14.77
CA THR A 331 -15.22 2.76 -13.55
C THR A 331 -15.41 1.45 -12.81
N MET A 332 -14.40 1.08 -12.01
CA MET A 332 -14.59 0.06 -10.99
C MET A 332 -15.53 0.60 -9.90
N PRO A 333 -16.45 -0.22 -9.36
CA PRO A 333 -17.31 0.18 -8.26
C PRO A 333 -16.61 0.15 -6.90
N VAL A 334 -15.49 -0.58 -6.79
CA VAL A 334 -14.69 -0.70 -5.58
C VAL A 334 -13.22 -0.93 -5.98
N ASP A 335 -12.31 -0.36 -5.21
CA ASP A 335 -10.86 -0.54 -5.36
C ASP A 335 -10.17 -0.27 -4.01
N VAL A 336 -8.87 -0.56 -3.93
CA VAL A 336 -8.00 -0.15 -2.82
C VAL A 336 -7.72 1.36 -2.89
N ILE A 337 -7.36 1.99 -1.77
CA ILE A 337 -6.99 3.42 -1.76
C ILE A 337 -5.72 3.68 -2.59
N LEU A 338 -4.73 2.80 -2.49
CA LEU A 338 -3.41 2.98 -3.08
C LEU A 338 -3.43 2.92 -4.61
N VAL A 339 -2.70 3.83 -5.27
CA VAL A 339 -2.60 3.87 -6.74
C VAL A 339 -1.31 3.26 -7.27
N GLU A 340 -0.27 3.24 -6.46
CA GLU A 340 1.05 2.66 -6.73
C GLU A 340 1.06 1.12 -6.48
N VAL A 341 0.08 0.42 -7.06
CA VAL A 341 -0.03 -1.05 -7.07
C VAL A 341 -0.48 -1.52 -8.44
N THR A 342 -0.08 -2.74 -8.82
CA THR A 342 -0.52 -3.33 -10.10
C THR A 342 -1.81 -4.14 -9.94
N TRP A 343 -2.61 -4.26 -10.99
CA TRP A 343 -3.81 -5.10 -11.00
C TRP A 343 -3.52 -6.57 -10.69
N GLY A 344 -2.34 -7.09 -11.08
CA GLY A 344 -1.89 -8.41 -10.65
C GLY A 344 -1.66 -8.49 -9.13
N GLY A 345 -1.11 -7.44 -8.53
CA GLY A 345 -0.87 -7.32 -7.09
C GLY A 345 -2.15 -7.07 -6.28
N VAL A 346 -3.16 -6.41 -6.84
CA VAL A 346 -4.49 -6.26 -6.22
C VAL A 346 -5.29 -7.56 -6.31
N ASN A 347 -5.24 -8.23 -7.47
CA ASN A 347 -5.97 -9.47 -7.68
C ASN A 347 -5.40 -10.66 -6.91
N GLY A 348 -4.07 -10.85 -6.92
CA GLY A 348 -3.43 -12.01 -6.30
C GLY A 348 -3.87 -12.32 -4.87
N PRO A 349 -3.78 -11.37 -3.92
CA PRO A 349 -4.13 -11.56 -2.51
C PRO A 349 -5.60 -11.27 -2.18
N ILE A 350 -6.46 -11.03 -3.17
CA ILE A 350 -7.90 -10.76 -2.98
C ILE A 350 -8.15 -9.45 -2.22
N CYS A 351 -7.58 -8.37 -2.74
CA CYS A 351 -7.75 -7.04 -2.17
C CYS A 351 -9.19 -6.52 -2.25
N HIS A 352 -9.47 -5.50 -1.45
CA HIS A 352 -10.82 -4.94 -1.32
C HIS A 352 -10.79 -3.44 -1.01
N GLY A 353 -11.96 -2.81 -1.12
CA GLY A 353 -12.19 -1.41 -0.75
C GLY A 353 -13.08 -1.29 0.48
N ALA A 354 -14.16 -0.51 0.37
CA ALA A 354 -15.14 -0.31 1.43
C ALA A 354 -16.59 -0.25 0.89
N GLY A 355 -17.54 -0.25 1.81
CA GLY A 355 -19.00 -0.29 1.62
C GLY A 355 -19.59 -1.71 1.74
N ARG A 356 -20.62 -1.89 2.58
CA ARG A 356 -21.27 -3.20 2.83
C ARG A 356 -21.91 -3.83 1.59
N ARG A 357 -22.27 -3.00 0.61
CA ARG A 357 -22.83 -3.44 -0.68
C ARG A 357 -21.78 -4.00 -1.63
N HIS A 358 -20.51 -3.68 -1.41
CA HIS A 358 -19.42 -4.08 -2.28
C HIS A 358 -18.84 -5.41 -1.81
N LYS A 359 -18.49 -6.24 -2.79
CA LYS A 359 -17.68 -7.44 -2.56
C LYS A 359 -16.19 -7.09 -2.74
N THR A 360 -15.31 -8.08 -2.75
CA THR A 360 -13.89 -7.84 -3.04
C THR A 360 -13.72 -7.37 -4.48
N VAL A 361 -12.58 -6.76 -4.81
CA VAL A 361 -12.25 -6.36 -6.20
C VAL A 361 -12.37 -7.56 -7.15
N ASN A 362 -12.00 -8.73 -6.65
CA ASN A 362 -11.95 -9.98 -7.39
C ASN A 362 -13.33 -10.54 -7.77
N ASP A 363 -14.39 -10.16 -7.06
CA ASP A 363 -15.77 -10.58 -7.37
C ASP A 363 -16.30 -9.94 -8.68
N TYR A 364 -15.63 -8.90 -9.17
CA TYR A 364 -15.95 -8.23 -10.44
C TYR A 364 -15.20 -8.83 -11.64
N VAL A 365 -14.37 -9.85 -11.42
CA VAL A 365 -13.67 -10.56 -12.51
C VAL A 365 -14.66 -11.44 -13.29
N ARG A 366 -14.51 -11.41 -14.61
CA ARG A 366 -15.27 -12.23 -15.57
C ARG A 366 -14.38 -13.14 -16.42
N ALA A 367 -13.08 -12.85 -16.49
CA ALA A 367 -12.11 -13.80 -17.00
C ALA A 367 -10.70 -13.57 -16.45
N VAL A 368 -9.92 -14.66 -16.42
CA VAL A 368 -8.49 -14.66 -16.10
C VAL A 368 -7.73 -15.31 -17.25
N GLU A 369 -6.74 -14.60 -17.77
CA GLU A 369 -5.83 -15.10 -18.79
C GLU A 369 -4.43 -15.30 -18.20
N TYR A 370 -3.81 -16.45 -18.40
CA TYR A 370 -2.55 -16.81 -17.75
C TYR A 370 -1.72 -17.79 -18.58
N VAL A 371 -0.44 -17.89 -18.27
CA VAL A 371 0.45 -18.93 -18.79
C VAL A 371 0.50 -20.09 -17.79
N ASP A 372 0.05 -21.27 -18.22
CA ASP A 372 -0.04 -22.47 -17.39
C ASP A 372 1.31 -23.17 -17.19
N ALA A 373 1.35 -24.28 -16.43
CA ALA A 373 2.58 -25.00 -16.12
C ALA A 373 3.24 -25.70 -17.33
N ASN A 374 2.57 -25.75 -18.48
CA ASN A 374 3.12 -26.23 -19.74
C ASN A 374 3.64 -25.09 -20.63
N GLY A 375 3.49 -23.84 -20.18
CA GLY A 375 3.84 -22.65 -20.95
C GLY A 375 2.82 -22.32 -22.04
N GLU A 376 1.58 -22.78 -21.89
CA GLU A 376 0.49 -22.47 -22.81
C GLU A 376 -0.36 -21.33 -22.25
N HIS A 377 -0.77 -20.40 -23.13
CA HIS A 377 -1.66 -19.30 -22.75
C HIS A 377 -3.11 -19.81 -22.68
N ARG A 378 -3.76 -19.58 -21.55
CA ARG A 378 -5.08 -20.10 -21.20
C ARG A 378 -6.01 -18.97 -20.79
N THR A 379 -7.32 -19.22 -20.92
CA THR A 379 -8.38 -18.34 -20.43
C THR A 379 -9.36 -19.15 -19.58
N ILE A 380 -9.75 -18.59 -18.43
CA ILE A 380 -10.87 -19.09 -17.62
C ILE A 380 -11.94 -18.00 -17.56
N SER A 381 -13.16 -18.37 -17.89
CA SER A 381 -14.36 -17.53 -17.78
C SER A 381 -15.55 -18.24 -17.11
N ASP A 382 -15.40 -19.52 -16.77
CA ASP A 382 -16.44 -20.27 -16.06
C ASP A 382 -16.65 -19.69 -14.65
N PRO A 383 -17.86 -19.24 -14.28
CA PRO A 383 -18.12 -18.62 -12.98
C PRO A 383 -17.79 -19.50 -11.76
N VAL A 384 -17.85 -20.82 -11.88
CA VAL A 384 -17.46 -21.76 -10.81
C VAL A 384 -15.94 -21.82 -10.70
N HIS A 385 -15.23 -21.88 -11.81
CA HIS A 385 -13.76 -21.87 -11.83
C HIS A 385 -13.19 -20.53 -11.36
N LEU A 386 -13.85 -19.41 -11.68
CA LEU A 386 -13.42 -18.08 -11.25
C LEU A 386 -13.37 -17.91 -9.73
N LYS A 387 -14.18 -18.68 -8.97
CA LYS A 387 -14.12 -18.66 -7.49
C LYS A 387 -12.77 -19.07 -6.91
N ALA A 388 -11.94 -19.79 -7.70
CA ALA A 388 -10.55 -20.09 -7.38
C ALA A 388 -9.56 -19.28 -8.24
N ALA A 389 -9.86 -19.08 -9.52
CA ALA A 389 -8.92 -18.46 -10.46
C ALA A 389 -8.75 -16.95 -10.27
N ALA A 390 -9.82 -16.22 -9.95
CA ALA A 390 -9.83 -14.76 -9.89
C ALA A 390 -9.19 -14.19 -8.62
N GLY A 391 -8.41 -14.97 -7.87
CA GLY A 391 -7.75 -14.63 -6.61
C GLY A 391 -6.81 -15.76 -6.20
N CYS A 392 -6.04 -16.25 -7.17
CA CYS A 392 -5.34 -17.53 -7.09
C CYS A 392 -3.96 -17.44 -6.44
N PHE A 393 -3.58 -16.29 -5.87
CA PHE A 393 -2.25 -16.05 -5.30
C PHE A 393 -1.10 -16.34 -6.28
N GLY A 394 -1.35 -16.26 -7.60
CA GLY A 394 -0.39 -16.64 -8.64
C GLY A 394 -0.11 -18.15 -8.74
N LEU A 395 -0.89 -19.01 -8.06
CA LEU A 395 -0.70 -20.47 -8.07
C LEU A 395 -1.22 -21.15 -9.34
N LEU A 396 -2.20 -20.53 -10.01
CA LEU A 396 -2.76 -21.02 -11.26
C LEU A 396 -1.74 -20.97 -12.41
N GLY A 397 -0.85 -19.98 -12.37
CA GLY A 397 0.13 -19.67 -13.39
C GLY A 397 0.53 -18.20 -13.37
N VAL A 398 1.34 -17.78 -14.34
CA VAL A 398 1.64 -16.34 -14.52
C VAL A 398 0.44 -15.69 -15.18
N VAL A 399 -0.39 -15.01 -14.38
CA VAL A 399 -1.53 -14.24 -14.89
C VAL A 399 -1.01 -13.11 -15.78
N THR A 400 -1.63 -12.94 -16.95
CA THR A 400 -1.26 -11.94 -17.95
C THR A 400 -2.29 -10.83 -18.03
N HIS A 401 -3.57 -11.18 -17.99
CA HIS A 401 -4.68 -10.24 -18.09
C HIS A 401 -5.87 -10.70 -17.26
N ILE A 402 -6.66 -9.72 -16.82
CA ILE A 402 -7.89 -9.91 -16.06
C ILE A 402 -8.98 -9.10 -16.76
N THR A 403 -10.13 -9.72 -17.02
CA THR A 403 -11.31 -8.99 -17.52
C THR A 403 -12.22 -8.66 -16.36
N PHE A 404 -12.43 -7.37 -16.11
CA PHE A 404 -13.36 -6.85 -15.10
C PHE A 404 -14.69 -6.45 -15.74
N GLU A 405 -15.77 -6.61 -14.99
CA GLU A 405 -17.05 -5.96 -15.26
C GLU A 405 -17.11 -4.61 -14.53
N LEU A 406 -17.13 -3.54 -15.31
CA LEU A 406 -17.15 -2.16 -14.83
C LEU A 406 -18.57 -1.60 -14.80
N ASP A 407 -18.76 -0.62 -13.93
CA ASP A 407 -19.96 0.17 -13.81
C ASP A 407 -19.85 1.42 -14.70
N LYS A 408 -21.00 1.96 -15.13
CA LYS A 408 -21.05 3.30 -15.69
C LYS A 408 -20.39 4.30 -14.74
N MET A 409 -19.65 5.26 -15.28
CA MET A 409 -19.03 6.34 -14.49
C MET A 409 -20.08 7.08 -13.66
N GLN A 410 -19.77 7.25 -12.38
CA GLN A 410 -20.50 8.09 -11.44
C GLN A 410 -19.54 9.06 -10.75
N TYR A 411 -20.05 9.95 -9.91
CA TYR A 411 -19.28 10.98 -9.22
C TYR A 411 -19.47 10.86 -7.72
N ALA A 412 -18.38 10.60 -6.99
CA ALA A 412 -18.37 10.52 -5.53
C ALA A 412 -18.65 11.91 -4.93
N VAL A 413 -19.49 11.95 -3.89
CA VAL A 413 -19.80 13.18 -3.13
C VAL A 413 -19.23 13.03 -1.73
N LEU A 414 -17.93 13.31 -1.59
CA LEU A 414 -17.18 13.15 -0.35
C LEU A 414 -17.58 14.26 0.63
N LYS A 415 -17.82 13.85 1.89
CA LYS A 415 -18.14 14.75 3.01
C LYS A 415 -17.37 14.32 4.25
N PRO A 416 -16.04 14.33 4.21
CA PRO A 416 -15.25 13.87 5.34
C PRO A 416 -15.52 14.75 6.57
N ILE A 417 -15.53 14.15 7.76
CA ILE A 417 -15.75 14.82 9.04
C ILE A 417 -14.71 14.37 10.07
N LYS A 418 -14.48 15.20 11.09
CA LYS A 418 -13.63 14.88 12.26
C LYS A 418 -14.44 14.90 13.56
N PRO A 419 -15.37 13.96 13.79
CA PRO A 419 -16.15 13.91 15.02
C PRO A 419 -15.27 13.56 16.22
N ASP A 420 -15.77 13.86 17.42
CA ASP A 420 -15.20 13.29 18.64
C ASP A 420 -15.16 11.76 18.56
N ILE A 421 -14.08 11.15 19.01
CA ILE A 421 -13.88 9.69 18.93
C ILE A 421 -15.01 8.91 19.60
N GLY A 422 -15.57 9.41 20.71
CA GLY A 422 -16.71 8.81 21.41
C GLY A 422 -18.04 8.87 20.64
N LEU A 423 -18.12 9.67 19.58
CA LEU A 423 -19.29 9.84 18.72
C LEU A 423 -19.06 9.35 17.28
N ALA A 424 -17.82 9.05 16.88
CA ALA A 424 -17.52 8.52 15.55
C ALA A 424 -18.03 7.08 15.39
N ILE A 425 -17.69 6.25 16.37
CA ILE A 425 -18.19 4.90 16.58
C ILE A 425 -18.46 4.78 18.09
N PRO A 426 -19.68 5.06 18.56
CA PRO A 426 -19.98 5.00 19.97
C PRO A 426 -19.67 3.60 20.55
N PRO A 427 -19.11 3.48 21.76
CA PRO A 427 -18.90 2.16 22.37
C PRO A 427 -20.22 1.49 22.76
N ILE A 428 -20.18 0.23 23.19
CA ILE A 428 -21.37 -0.40 23.79
C ILE A 428 -21.65 0.24 25.16
N LYS A 429 -20.61 0.45 25.96
CA LYS A 429 -20.71 1.11 27.26
C LYS A 429 -19.80 2.32 27.30
N ARG A 430 -20.29 3.43 27.86
CA ARG A 430 -19.54 4.71 27.88
C ARG A 430 -18.27 4.63 28.74
N GLU A 431 -18.28 3.75 29.73
CA GLU A 431 -17.12 3.44 30.56
C GLU A 431 -15.99 2.75 29.81
N ASP A 432 -16.25 2.16 28.63
CA ASP A 432 -15.24 1.54 27.76
C ASP A 432 -14.35 2.60 27.08
N ILE A 433 -14.73 3.88 27.11
CA ILE A 433 -13.88 4.98 26.65
C ILE A 433 -12.74 5.18 27.66
N PRO A 434 -11.46 5.14 27.22
CA PRO A 434 -10.31 5.44 28.07
C PRO A 434 -10.49 6.78 28.79
N ILE A 435 -10.04 6.85 30.04
CA ILE A 435 -10.24 8.03 30.89
C ILE A 435 -9.73 9.34 30.24
N ALA A 436 -8.64 9.30 29.48
CA ALA A 436 -8.11 10.45 28.72
C ALA A 436 -9.04 10.91 27.58
N LEU A 437 -9.80 10.01 26.98
CA LEU A 437 -10.72 10.32 25.87
C LEU A 437 -12.15 10.61 26.35
N ARG A 438 -12.45 10.34 27.62
CA ARG A 438 -13.81 10.39 28.15
C ARG A 438 -14.35 11.81 28.22
N LYS A 439 -15.52 12.02 27.63
CA LYS A 439 -16.30 13.25 27.73
C LYS A 439 -17.76 12.95 28.11
N THR A 440 -18.47 13.98 28.56
CA THR A 440 -19.90 13.87 28.86
C THR A 440 -20.72 14.17 27.61
N PHE A 441 -21.58 13.23 27.23
CA PHE A 441 -22.55 13.39 26.14
C PHE A 441 -23.96 13.16 26.67
N THR A 442 -24.93 13.92 26.15
CA THR A 442 -26.34 13.64 26.41
C THR A 442 -26.75 12.31 25.78
N GLU A 443 -27.79 11.66 26.30
CA GLU A 443 -28.36 10.45 25.68
C GLU A 443 -28.78 10.70 24.23
N ALA A 444 -29.36 11.87 23.94
CA ALA A 444 -29.74 12.25 22.58
C ALA A 444 -28.54 12.32 21.64
N GLN A 445 -27.43 12.95 22.03
CA GLN A 445 -26.21 13.01 21.22
C GLN A 445 -25.67 11.62 20.91
N TYR A 446 -25.63 10.77 21.94
CA TYR A 446 -25.12 9.41 21.81
C TYR A 446 -25.98 8.54 20.88
N ASN A 447 -27.30 8.58 21.06
CA ASN A 447 -28.24 7.82 20.25
C ASN A 447 -28.24 8.29 18.79
N THR A 448 -28.12 9.59 18.54
CA THR A 448 -27.97 10.14 17.19
C THR A 448 -26.67 9.67 16.53
N ALA A 449 -25.54 9.72 17.26
CA ALA A 449 -24.26 9.26 16.75
C ALA A 449 -24.27 7.75 16.45
N LEU A 450 -24.91 6.94 17.30
CA LEU A 450 -25.03 5.50 17.07
C LEU A 450 -25.88 5.20 15.84
N ALA A 451 -27.01 5.90 15.67
CA ALA A 451 -27.86 5.75 14.50
C ALA A 451 -27.16 6.18 13.20
N ASP A 452 -26.39 7.28 13.23
CA ASP A 452 -25.59 7.75 12.09
C ASP A 452 -24.49 6.74 11.73
N PHE A 453 -23.77 6.19 12.72
CA PHE A 453 -22.79 5.13 12.48
C PHE A 453 -23.44 3.89 11.84
N GLU A 454 -24.53 3.35 12.40
CA GLU A 454 -25.22 2.17 11.86
C GLU A 454 -25.76 2.42 10.45
N ASP A 455 -26.27 3.63 10.16
CA ASP A 455 -26.76 4.02 8.85
C ASP A 455 -25.62 4.08 7.81
N ARG A 456 -24.53 4.80 8.11
CA ARG A 456 -23.35 4.88 7.23
C ARG A 456 -22.74 3.51 6.97
N ALA A 457 -22.57 2.70 8.01
CA ALA A 457 -22.05 1.34 7.91
C ALA A 457 -22.98 0.41 7.11
N SER A 458 -24.27 0.70 7.05
CA SER A 458 -25.24 -0.10 6.31
C SER A 458 -25.42 0.32 4.86
N ASN A 459 -25.45 1.63 4.65
CA ASN A 459 -26.12 2.22 3.49
C ASN A 459 -25.19 3.07 2.63
N ASP A 460 -24.11 3.62 3.17
CA ASP A 460 -23.20 4.40 2.33
C ASP A 460 -22.52 3.52 1.27
N TYR A 461 -22.23 4.12 0.12
CA TYR A 461 -21.50 3.46 -0.95
C TYR A 461 -20.08 3.12 -0.51
N TYR A 462 -19.41 4.07 0.15
CA TYR A 462 -18.08 3.89 0.73
C TYR A 462 -18.14 4.23 2.22
N SER A 463 -17.53 3.41 3.06
CA SER A 463 -17.66 3.52 4.53
C SER A 463 -16.32 3.24 5.21
N GLU A 464 -15.60 4.29 5.62
CA GLU A 464 -14.28 4.17 6.25
C GLU A 464 -14.07 5.15 7.41
N TRP A 465 -13.42 4.66 8.47
CA TRP A 465 -13.08 5.39 9.69
C TRP A 465 -11.60 5.21 10.01
N PHE A 466 -10.93 6.30 10.32
CA PHE A 466 -9.53 6.33 10.75
C PHE A 466 -9.44 6.88 12.16
N TRP A 467 -8.58 6.27 12.95
CA TRP A 467 -8.18 6.80 14.24
C TRP A 467 -6.66 6.82 14.35
N PHE A 468 -6.12 8.03 14.32
CA PHE A 468 -4.71 8.26 14.59
C PHE A 468 -4.45 8.14 16.09
N THR A 469 -3.38 7.45 16.45
CA THR A 469 -3.11 7.07 17.84
C THR A 469 -3.11 8.29 18.76
N ARG A 470 -3.77 8.19 19.92
CA ARG A 470 -3.99 9.29 20.91
C ARG A 470 -4.94 10.41 20.50
N SER A 471 -5.35 10.50 19.22
CA SER A 471 -6.28 11.53 18.77
C SER A 471 -7.61 11.48 19.54
N GLN A 472 -8.12 12.64 19.93
CA GLN A 472 -9.45 12.79 20.53
C GLN A 472 -10.58 12.79 19.48
N GLN A 473 -10.23 12.71 18.20
CA GLN A 473 -11.15 12.70 17.07
C GLN A 473 -10.84 11.52 16.16
N ALA A 474 -11.86 10.96 15.54
CA ALA A 474 -11.70 10.09 14.38
C ALA A 474 -11.77 10.94 13.11
N TRP A 475 -11.18 10.45 12.02
CA TRP A 475 -11.49 10.95 10.69
C TRP A 475 -12.44 9.97 10.01
N VAL A 476 -13.60 10.47 9.54
CA VAL A 476 -14.65 9.62 8.95
C VAL A 476 -14.87 10.06 7.52
N ASN A 477 -14.64 9.15 6.58
CA ASN A 477 -14.81 9.36 5.16
C ASN A 477 -15.84 8.36 4.62
N THR A 478 -17.11 8.77 4.68
CA THR A 478 -18.20 7.99 4.09
C THR A 478 -18.96 8.85 3.09
N TRP A 479 -19.40 8.23 1.99
CA TRP A 479 -19.99 8.97 0.88
C TRP A 479 -20.85 8.10 -0.02
N ASN A 480 -21.68 8.77 -0.81
CA ASN A 480 -22.52 8.17 -1.85
C ASN A 480 -22.25 8.86 -3.19
N PRO A 481 -22.33 8.12 -4.32
CA PRO A 481 -22.13 8.70 -5.64
C PRO A 481 -23.41 9.33 -6.18
N THR A 482 -23.27 10.10 -7.25
CA THR A 482 -24.34 10.63 -8.09
C THR A 482 -24.00 10.46 -9.57
N ASP A 483 -25.01 10.34 -10.43
CA ASP A 483 -24.82 10.37 -11.88
C ASP A 483 -24.61 11.80 -12.41
N ASP A 484 -24.86 12.83 -11.58
CA ASP A 484 -24.71 14.23 -11.96
C ASP A 484 -23.27 14.72 -11.83
N LYS A 485 -22.60 14.84 -12.98
CA LYS A 485 -21.26 15.42 -13.14
C LYS A 485 -21.16 16.90 -12.72
N THR A 486 -22.27 17.65 -12.70
CA THR A 486 -22.22 19.10 -12.56
C THR A 486 -21.48 19.52 -11.29
N GLY A 487 -20.44 20.34 -11.44
CA GLY A 487 -19.60 20.79 -10.33
C GLY A 487 -18.57 19.77 -9.83
N ALA A 488 -18.37 18.63 -10.51
CA ALA A 488 -17.29 17.72 -10.19
C ALA A 488 -15.92 18.35 -10.49
N VAL A 489 -14.97 18.19 -9.56
CA VAL A 489 -13.59 18.66 -9.66
C VAL A 489 -12.61 17.50 -9.72
N GLU A 490 -11.39 17.73 -10.20
CA GLU A 490 -10.29 16.76 -10.03
C GLU A 490 -9.86 16.80 -8.57
N TYR A 491 -9.99 15.66 -7.87
CA TYR A 491 -9.60 15.53 -6.48
C TYR A 491 -8.72 14.29 -6.26
N PRO A 492 -7.65 14.42 -5.45
CA PRO A 492 -6.95 15.67 -5.21
C PRO A 492 -6.56 16.37 -6.53
N SER A 493 -6.52 17.70 -6.53
CA SER A 493 -5.98 18.48 -7.66
C SER A 493 -4.50 18.14 -7.90
N PRO A 494 -3.87 18.55 -9.02
CA PRO A 494 -2.44 18.33 -9.23
C PRO A 494 -1.57 18.86 -8.08
N PHE A 495 -1.83 20.08 -7.60
CA PHE A 495 -1.09 20.65 -6.48
C PHE A 495 -1.38 19.93 -5.16
N GLN A 496 -2.63 19.54 -4.90
CA GLN A 496 -2.96 18.73 -3.72
C GLN A 496 -2.30 17.34 -3.79
N THR A 497 -2.20 16.74 -4.97
CA THR A 497 -1.51 15.46 -5.17
C THR A 497 -0.02 15.62 -4.90
N TRP A 498 0.58 16.72 -5.35
CA TRP A 498 1.97 17.07 -5.02
C TRP A 498 2.16 17.30 -3.52
N LEU A 499 1.24 18.02 -2.86
CA LEU A 499 1.29 18.20 -1.40
C LEU A 499 1.25 16.85 -0.70
N GLN A 500 0.27 15.99 -1.00
CA GLN A 500 0.11 14.64 -0.43
C GLN A 500 1.37 13.77 -0.61
N TRP A 501 1.99 13.85 -1.77
CA TRP A 501 3.27 13.21 -2.05
C TRP A 501 4.39 13.71 -1.13
N VAL A 502 4.48 15.04 -0.93
CA VAL A 502 5.44 15.66 0.00
C VAL A 502 5.17 15.23 1.44
N GLU A 503 3.90 15.04 1.84
CA GLU A 503 3.55 14.56 3.19
C GLU A 503 4.10 13.15 3.42
N GLY A 504 3.91 12.24 2.45
CA GLY A 504 4.45 10.88 2.53
C GLY A 504 5.98 10.87 2.57
N TRP A 505 6.62 11.64 1.70
CA TRP A 505 8.08 11.78 1.69
C TRP A 505 8.62 12.37 3.01
N LEU A 506 7.98 13.42 3.53
CA LEU A 506 8.37 14.04 4.80
C LEU A 506 8.15 13.08 5.98
N GLY A 507 7.09 12.26 5.97
CA GLY A 507 6.88 11.21 6.94
C GLY A 507 8.05 10.24 7.02
N ALA A 508 8.58 9.80 5.87
CA ALA A 508 9.80 8.97 5.82
C ALA A 508 11.05 9.73 6.32
N VAL A 509 11.22 11.00 5.95
CA VAL A 509 12.34 11.83 6.44
C VAL A 509 12.34 11.96 7.96
N ILE A 510 11.16 12.13 8.56
CA ILE A 510 11.00 12.27 10.01
C ILE A 510 11.31 10.96 10.71
N THR A 511 10.71 9.87 10.26
CA THR A 511 10.81 8.55 10.92
C THR A 511 12.20 7.94 10.77
N ALA A 512 12.89 8.17 9.66
CA ALA A 512 14.29 7.78 9.49
C ALA A 512 15.28 8.66 10.27
N ASN A 513 14.84 9.79 10.85
CA ASN A 513 15.73 10.68 11.57
C ASN A 513 16.09 10.13 12.96
N PRO A 514 17.38 10.06 13.34
CA PRO A 514 17.80 9.57 14.65
C PRO A 514 17.17 10.29 15.85
N ILE A 515 16.73 11.55 15.71
CA ILE A 515 16.01 12.24 16.78
C ILE A 515 14.69 11.54 17.09
N PHE A 516 13.94 11.13 16.06
CA PHE A 516 12.62 10.54 16.19
C PHE A 516 12.71 9.22 16.96
N ASN A 517 13.68 8.37 16.62
CA ASN A 517 13.97 7.11 17.31
C ASN A 517 14.48 7.30 18.75
N ALA A 518 14.96 8.48 19.11
CA ALA A 518 15.37 8.79 20.47
C ALA A 518 14.20 9.25 21.37
N LEU A 519 13.07 9.66 20.79
CA LEU A 519 11.90 10.15 21.55
C LEU A 519 11.15 8.99 22.23
N PRO A 520 10.45 9.23 23.34
CA PRO A 520 9.47 8.28 23.89
C PRO A 520 8.44 7.85 22.84
N GLY A 521 7.99 6.59 22.90
CA GLY A 521 6.99 6.06 21.96
C GLY A 521 5.70 6.89 21.94
N ARG A 522 5.26 7.38 23.11
CA ARG A 522 4.11 8.29 23.23
C ARG A 522 4.25 9.58 22.43
N TRP A 523 5.46 10.14 22.35
CA TRP A 523 5.72 11.36 21.59
C TRP A 523 5.78 11.08 20.10
N GLN A 524 6.41 9.96 19.72
CA GLN A 524 6.44 9.52 18.33
C GLN A 524 5.03 9.32 17.78
N ALA A 525 4.17 8.63 18.52
CA ALA A 525 2.77 8.43 18.17
C ALA A 525 2.01 9.77 18.05
N GLU A 526 2.17 10.68 19.01
CA GLU A 526 1.47 11.97 19.00
C GLU A 526 1.91 12.88 17.84
N VAL A 527 3.21 12.90 17.50
CA VAL A 527 3.72 13.68 16.36
C VAL A 527 3.12 13.18 15.06
N LEU A 528 3.13 11.86 14.83
CA LEU A 528 2.57 11.27 13.62
C LEU A 528 1.05 11.44 13.55
N ALA A 529 0.35 11.25 14.68
CA ALA A 529 -1.08 11.45 14.75
C ALA A 529 -1.49 12.89 14.46
N THR A 530 -0.75 13.85 15.02
CA THR A 530 -0.94 15.28 14.76
C THR A 530 -0.78 15.59 13.27
N MET A 531 0.30 15.12 12.64
CA MET A 531 0.55 15.35 11.22
C MET A 531 -0.53 14.71 10.34
N GLY A 532 -0.90 13.46 10.60
CA GLY A 532 -1.96 12.76 9.85
C GLY A 532 -3.31 13.48 9.97
N MET A 533 -3.69 13.90 11.17
CA MET A 533 -4.93 14.62 11.40
C MET A 533 -4.93 16.03 10.79
N VAL A 534 -3.79 16.72 10.71
CA VAL A 534 -3.68 18.02 10.01
C VAL A 534 -3.78 17.87 8.50
N ALA A 535 -3.22 16.79 7.93
CA ALA A 535 -3.19 16.53 6.50
C ALA A 535 -4.55 16.11 5.88
N LEU A 536 -5.52 15.72 6.70
CA LEU A 536 -6.82 15.23 6.23
C LEU A 536 -7.90 16.31 6.26
N PRO A 537 -8.79 16.39 5.25
CA PRO A 537 -9.92 17.34 5.26
C PRO A 537 -11.03 16.90 6.22
N PRO A 538 -11.86 17.79 6.80
CA PRO A 538 -11.73 19.23 6.76
C PRO A 538 -10.47 19.65 7.52
N PHE A 539 -9.77 20.65 7.01
CA PHE A 539 -8.49 21.09 7.58
C PHE A 539 -8.65 21.82 8.91
N ASP A 540 -9.88 22.18 9.28
CA ASP A 540 -10.23 22.64 10.62
C ASP A 540 -10.50 21.46 11.56
N PHE A 541 -10.01 21.55 12.80
CA PHE A 541 -10.52 20.68 13.87
C PHE A 541 -11.92 21.13 14.24
N SER A 542 -12.87 20.19 14.25
CA SER A 542 -14.24 20.52 14.63
C SER A 542 -14.26 21.09 16.06
N SER A 543 -14.78 22.31 16.20
CA SER A 543 -15.41 22.69 17.47
C SER A 543 -16.63 21.78 17.65
N TYR A 544 -17.00 21.45 18.89
CA TYR A 544 -18.01 20.43 19.27
C TYR A 544 -19.40 20.51 18.57
N GLY A 545 -19.62 21.49 17.69
CA GLY A 545 -20.74 21.50 16.76
C GLY A 545 -20.57 20.43 15.68
N GLN A 546 -21.23 19.28 15.89
CA GLN A 546 -21.68 18.37 14.82
C GLN A 546 -22.71 19.04 13.87
N THR A 547 -22.72 20.37 13.77
CA THR A 547 -23.64 21.11 12.91
C THR A 547 -23.10 21.06 11.50
N ALA A 548 -23.89 20.47 10.61
CA ALA A 548 -23.80 20.47 9.16
C ALA A 548 -22.61 21.29 8.64
N LEU A 549 -21.55 20.59 8.21
CA LEU A 549 -20.51 21.23 7.41
C LEU A 549 -21.22 21.99 6.29
N GLU A 550 -21.00 23.30 6.23
CA GLU A 550 -21.45 24.15 5.13
C GLU A 550 -21.05 23.48 3.80
N ASP A 551 -21.77 23.77 2.71
CA ASP A 551 -21.50 23.27 1.34
C ASP A 551 -20.01 23.35 0.93
N LYS A 552 -19.22 24.19 1.59
CA LYS A 552 -17.77 24.41 1.42
C LYS A 552 -16.89 23.16 1.57
N ASN A 553 -17.29 22.12 2.30
CA ASN A 553 -16.48 20.90 2.50
C ASN A 553 -16.95 19.70 1.65
N ILE A 554 -17.93 19.89 0.78
CA ILE A 554 -18.39 18.84 -0.13
C ILE A 554 -17.43 18.79 -1.32
N ILE A 555 -16.78 17.64 -1.51
CA ILE A 555 -15.92 17.39 -2.67
C ILE A 555 -16.68 16.45 -3.60
N LYS A 556 -17.13 16.98 -4.74
CA LYS A 556 -17.67 16.14 -5.82
C LYS A 556 -16.54 15.82 -6.80
N THR A 557 -16.25 14.55 -7.07
CA THR A 557 -15.20 14.13 -8.01
C THR A 557 -15.58 12.86 -8.75
N ALA A 558 -14.85 12.47 -9.80
CA ALA A 558 -15.06 11.20 -10.48
C ALA A 558 -14.92 10.02 -9.51
N LEU A 559 -15.73 8.96 -9.64
CA LEU A 559 -15.72 7.84 -8.69
C LEU A 559 -14.31 7.26 -8.42
N PRO A 560 -13.43 7.00 -9.43
CA PRO A 560 -12.07 6.55 -9.16
C PRO A 560 -11.26 7.49 -8.26
N ASN A 561 -11.47 8.80 -8.37
CA ASN A 561 -10.81 9.78 -7.53
C ASN A 561 -11.34 9.76 -6.08
N GLY A 562 -12.61 9.43 -5.89
CA GLY A 562 -13.20 9.22 -4.58
C GLY A 562 -12.72 7.93 -3.89
N LEU A 563 -12.43 6.88 -4.68
CA LEU A 563 -11.81 5.64 -4.20
C LEU A 563 -10.32 5.87 -3.85
N HIS A 564 -9.59 6.57 -4.72
CA HIS A 564 -8.18 6.93 -4.55
C HIS A 564 -8.00 8.35 -4.01
N PHE A 565 -8.65 8.65 -2.87
CA PHE A 565 -8.72 10.00 -2.31
C PHE A 565 -7.40 10.48 -1.67
N ARG A 566 -6.42 9.59 -1.49
CA ARG A 566 -5.05 9.87 -1.04
C ARG A 566 -4.05 9.29 -2.05
N ARG A 567 -2.97 10.02 -2.32
CA ARG A 567 -1.88 9.65 -3.24
C ARG A 567 -0.52 9.88 -2.58
N GLY A 568 0.50 9.12 -3.00
CA GLY A 568 1.86 9.26 -2.45
C GLY A 568 2.05 8.71 -1.03
N ILE A 569 1.04 8.05 -0.44
CA ILE A 569 1.15 7.40 0.87
C ILE A 569 2.21 6.29 0.89
N GLN A 570 2.52 5.71 -0.27
CA GLN A 570 3.60 4.75 -0.48
C GLN A 570 4.99 5.29 -0.09
N ASN A 571 5.16 6.62 -0.04
CA ASN A 571 6.46 7.24 0.25
C ASN A 571 6.84 7.17 1.73
N MET A 572 5.94 6.71 2.60
CA MET A 572 6.21 6.42 4.00
C MET A 572 5.95 4.94 4.27
N ARG A 573 7.01 4.19 4.61
CA ARG A 573 6.89 2.76 4.92
C ARG A 573 6.07 2.55 6.20
N VAL A 574 5.22 1.52 6.19
CA VAL A 574 4.42 1.13 7.34
C VAL A 574 4.47 -0.37 7.58
N ARG A 575 4.22 -0.74 8.83
CA ARG A 575 3.84 -2.09 9.25
C ARG A 575 2.34 -2.16 9.30
N ASP A 576 1.78 -3.31 8.95
CA ASP A 576 0.34 -3.41 8.76
C ASP A 576 -0.18 -4.82 9.04
N LEU A 577 -1.08 -4.92 10.01
CA LEU A 577 -1.89 -6.11 10.27
C LEU A 577 -3.36 -5.75 10.07
N GLU A 578 -4.06 -6.50 9.21
CA GLU A 578 -5.49 -6.35 8.97
C GLU A 578 -6.24 -7.67 9.20
N PHE A 579 -7.39 -7.58 9.86
CA PHE A 579 -8.33 -8.68 10.03
C PHE A 579 -9.71 -8.36 9.44
N GLN A 580 -10.34 -9.45 9.00
CA GLN A 580 -11.64 -9.47 8.35
C GLN A 580 -12.59 -10.15 9.33
N ILE A 581 -13.26 -9.34 10.14
CA ILE A 581 -14.14 -9.78 11.22
C ILE A 581 -15.57 -9.91 10.67
N PRO A 582 -16.18 -11.11 10.67
CA PRO A 582 -17.57 -11.26 10.25
C PRO A 582 -18.51 -10.44 11.14
N ILE A 583 -19.46 -9.74 10.53
CA ILE A 583 -20.55 -9.09 11.27
C ILE A 583 -21.66 -10.13 11.48
N PRO A 584 -22.01 -10.50 12.73
CA PRO A 584 -23.05 -11.49 12.99
C PRO A 584 -24.46 -10.88 12.83
N GLY A 585 -25.49 -11.73 12.95
CA GLY A 585 -26.88 -11.29 13.01
C GLY A 585 -27.23 -10.69 14.38
N LYS A 586 -28.20 -9.77 14.45
CA LYS A 586 -28.70 -9.31 15.75
C LYS A 586 -29.44 -10.44 16.47
N LYS A 587 -29.27 -10.54 17.78
CA LYS A 587 -29.94 -11.57 18.60
C LYS A 587 -31.47 -11.51 18.53
N ASP A 588 -32.04 -10.31 18.41
CA ASP A 588 -33.48 -10.06 18.30
C ASP A 588 -33.99 -10.11 16.85
N ASP A 589 -33.12 -9.88 15.87
CA ASP A 589 -33.41 -10.00 14.44
C ASP A 589 -32.17 -10.47 13.66
N PRO A 590 -31.97 -11.80 13.52
CA PRO A 590 -30.80 -12.36 12.85
C PRO A 590 -30.71 -11.98 11.36
N SER A 591 -31.73 -11.35 10.76
CA SER A 591 -31.64 -10.85 9.39
C SER A 591 -30.85 -9.55 9.25
N LYS A 592 -30.59 -8.86 10.38
CA LYS A 592 -29.91 -7.56 10.43
C LYS A 592 -28.50 -7.69 11.00
N PRO A 593 -27.55 -6.87 10.53
CA PRO A 593 -26.20 -6.84 11.08
C PRO A 593 -26.18 -6.40 12.54
N ASP A 594 -25.41 -7.09 13.37
CA ASP A 594 -25.05 -6.63 14.71
C ASP A 594 -23.70 -5.90 14.70
N TYR A 595 -23.77 -4.57 14.58
CA TYR A 595 -22.60 -3.70 14.64
C TYR A 595 -21.96 -3.61 16.04
N SER A 596 -22.50 -4.28 17.06
CA SER A 596 -21.83 -4.40 18.37
C SER A 596 -20.44 -5.02 18.27
N VAL A 597 -20.21 -5.94 17.33
CA VAL A 597 -18.87 -6.50 17.09
C VAL A 597 -17.88 -5.45 16.58
N VAL A 598 -18.34 -4.52 15.76
CA VAL A 598 -17.51 -3.45 15.19
C VAL A 598 -17.15 -2.43 16.27
N GLN A 599 -18.13 -2.04 17.09
CA GLN A 599 -17.91 -1.18 18.25
C GLN A 599 -16.89 -1.82 19.21
N ARG A 600 -17.00 -3.12 19.50
CA ARG A 600 -16.00 -3.84 20.32
C ARG A 600 -14.61 -3.83 19.68
N ALA A 601 -14.50 -4.23 18.41
CA ALA A 601 -13.22 -4.30 17.70
C ALA A 601 -12.46 -2.97 17.73
N TRP A 602 -13.18 -1.88 17.47
CA TRP A 602 -12.65 -0.51 17.48
C TRP A 602 -12.14 -0.10 18.87
N TRP A 603 -12.98 -0.25 19.90
CA TRP A 603 -12.62 0.20 21.25
C TRP A 603 -11.63 -0.74 21.96
N ASP A 604 -11.57 -2.02 21.61
CA ASP A 604 -10.59 -2.96 22.12
C ASP A 604 -9.17 -2.52 21.77
N ILE A 605 -8.95 -2.09 20.52
CA ILE A 605 -7.63 -1.61 20.08
C ILE A 605 -7.30 -0.27 20.70
N ILE A 606 -8.26 0.67 20.73
CA ILE A 606 -8.07 1.94 21.44
C ILE A 606 -7.69 1.65 22.90
N ASN A 607 -8.40 0.78 23.61
CA ASN A 607 -8.06 0.45 25.00
C ASN A 607 -6.66 -0.19 25.12
N LEU A 608 -6.24 -1.06 24.19
CA LEU A 608 -4.88 -1.59 24.17
C LEU A 608 -3.82 -0.48 24.03
N THR A 609 -4.04 0.51 23.16
CA THR A 609 -3.11 1.64 23.01
C THR A 609 -3.04 2.54 24.24
N TYR A 610 -4.08 2.56 25.09
CA TYR A 610 -4.08 3.31 26.36
C TYR A 610 -3.63 2.47 27.57
N ALA A 611 -3.52 1.15 27.41
CA ALA A 611 -2.95 0.27 28.43
C ALA A 611 -1.43 0.38 28.50
N ASP A 612 -0.79 0.79 27.41
CA ASP A 612 0.63 1.04 27.27
C ASP A 612 0.86 2.53 26.96
N VAL A 613 1.66 3.21 27.76
CA VAL A 613 1.92 4.65 27.56
C VAL A 613 2.66 4.89 26.25
N ASP A 614 3.62 4.05 25.89
CA ASP A 614 4.44 4.27 24.69
C ASP A 614 3.83 3.66 23.42
N CYS A 615 2.90 2.72 23.56
CA CYS A 615 2.04 2.14 22.52
C CYS A 615 2.76 1.75 21.20
N PRO A 616 2.94 0.44 20.93
CA PRO A 616 3.61 -0.01 19.70
C PRO A 616 2.89 0.36 18.39
N MET A 617 1.58 0.64 18.42
CA MET A 617 0.86 1.23 17.28
C MET A 617 1.11 2.74 17.25
N ARG A 618 2.03 3.20 16.39
CA ARG A 618 2.47 4.62 16.38
C ARG A 618 1.85 5.45 15.26
N LEU A 619 1.06 4.84 14.36
CA LEU A 619 0.47 5.55 13.22
C LEU A 619 -1.04 5.66 13.35
N THR A 620 -1.78 4.67 12.84
CA THR A 620 -3.24 4.75 12.72
C THR A 620 -3.90 3.39 12.84
N MET A 621 -5.17 3.39 13.22
CA MET A 621 -6.10 2.29 13.05
C MET A 621 -7.08 2.68 11.93
N GLU A 622 -7.35 1.77 10.99
CA GLU A 622 -8.29 1.99 9.90
C GLU A 622 -9.38 0.92 9.95
N LEU A 623 -10.63 1.32 9.75
CA LEU A 623 -11.79 0.42 9.71
C LEU A 623 -12.61 0.72 8.47
N ARG A 624 -12.87 -0.33 7.69
CA ARG A 624 -13.77 -0.34 6.54
C ARG A 624 -14.88 -1.34 6.79
N ILE A 625 -16.10 -1.02 6.37
CA ILE A 625 -17.19 -1.99 6.34
C ILE A 625 -17.34 -2.53 4.93
N MET A 626 -17.43 -3.85 4.77
CA MET A 626 -17.44 -4.55 3.49
C MET A 626 -18.57 -5.57 3.41
N GLY A 627 -18.93 -6.02 2.23
CA GLY A 627 -19.83 -7.16 2.03
C GLY A 627 -19.15 -8.52 2.22
N SER A 628 -19.87 -9.58 1.86
CA SER A 628 -19.29 -10.93 1.66
C SER A 628 -18.60 -11.03 0.30
N SER A 629 -17.74 -12.04 0.13
CA SER A 629 -17.17 -12.43 -1.16
C SER A 629 -17.65 -13.81 -1.61
N ASP A 630 -17.69 -14.07 -2.92
CA ASP A 630 -17.98 -15.38 -3.51
C ASP A 630 -16.71 -16.23 -3.75
N LEU A 631 -15.53 -15.62 -3.64
CA LEU A 631 -14.24 -16.27 -3.85
C LEU A 631 -13.95 -17.26 -2.71
N LEU A 632 -13.45 -18.46 -3.04
CA LEU A 632 -13.25 -19.53 -2.05
C LEU A 632 -12.29 -19.15 -0.93
N MET A 633 -11.19 -18.48 -1.29
CA MET A 633 -10.12 -18.12 -0.36
C MET A 633 -10.23 -16.69 0.17
N ALA A 634 -11.28 -15.93 -0.19
CA ALA A 634 -11.47 -14.59 0.36
C ALA A 634 -11.76 -14.65 1.87
N PRO A 635 -11.08 -13.83 2.70
CA PRO A 635 -11.40 -13.67 4.12
C PRO A 635 -12.84 -13.19 4.40
N GLN A 636 -13.49 -12.58 3.41
CA GLN A 636 -14.88 -12.12 3.47
C GLN A 636 -15.89 -13.22 3.09
N ASN A 637 -15.43 -14.40 2.63
CA ASN A 637 -16.33 -15.44 2.13
C ASN A 637 -17.22 -16.01 3.24
N GLY A 638 -18.54 -15.88 3.09
CA GLY A 638 -19.51 -16.38 4.06
C GLY A 638 -19.90 -15.37 5.14
N ASN A 639 -19.41 -14.12 5.08
CA ASN A 639 -19.74 -13.07 6.04
C ASN A 639 -21.07 -12.40 5.66
N VAL A 640 -22.20 -13.09 5.90
CA VAL A 640 -23.52 -12.78 5.33
C VAL A 640 -24.01 -11.35 5.60
N HIS A 641 -23.79 -10.82 6.81
CA HIS A 641 -24.21 -9.45 7.16
C HIS A 641 -23.13 -8.39 6.92
N GLY A 642 -22.03 -8.77 6.27
CA GLY A 642 -20.88 -7.92 6.01
C GLY A 642 -19.68 -8.27 6.87
N THR A 643 -18.61 -7.51 6.64
CA THR A 643 -17.29 -7.70 7.25
C THR A 643 -16.81 -6.36 7.79
N ALA A 644 -16.27 -6.35 9.01
CA ALA A 644 -15.41 -5.27 9.47
C ALA A 644 -13.97 -5.60 9.12
N SER A 645 -13.44 -4.88 8.14
CA SER A 645 -12.04 -4.94 7.71
C SER A 645 -11.29 -3.90 8.52
N ILE A 646 -10.50 -4.32 9.50
CA ILE A 646 -9.87 -3.44 10.49
C ILE A 646 -8.37 -3.72 10.58
N GLU A 647 -7.57 -2.66 10.50
CA GLU A 647 -6.11 -2.73 10.52
C GLU A 647 -5.48 -1.81 11.55
N VAL A 648 -4.31 -2.24 12.01
CA VAL A 648 -3.43 -1.48 12.92
C VAL A 648 -2.10 -1.25 12.22
N LEU A 649 -1.69 0.01 12.17
CA LEU A 649 -0.50 0.44 11.46
C LEU A 649 0.54 1.02 12.41
N SER A 650 1.80 0.75 12.08
CA SER A 650 2.95 1.33 12.74
C SER A 650 4.08 1.61 11.74
N ILE A 651 5.26 2.00 12.22
CA ILE A 651 6.39 2.40 11.37
C ILE A 651 7.61 1.52 11.61
N PRO A 652 8.21 0.93 10.57
CA PRO A 652 9.33 -0.01 10.74
C PRO A 652 10.61 0.67 11.27
N ASP A 653 10.81 1.96 10.96
CA ASP A 653 12.02 2.70 11.35
C ASP A 653 12.15 2.94 12.86
N ALA A 654 11.03 2.92 13.58
CA ALA A 654 11.00 3.22 15.01
C ALA A 654 10.43 2.08 15.87
N VAL A 655 9.61 1.19 15.30
CA VAL A 655 8.91 0.13 16.05
C VAL A 655 9.53 -1.24 15.77
N ALA A 656 10.32 -1.71 16.73
CA ALA A 656 11.01 -3.00 16.62
C ALA A 656 10.05 -4.19 16.82
N ASP A 657 10.43 -5.36 16.32
CA ASP A 657 9.64 -6.59 16.50
C ASP A 657 9.40 -6.95 17.97
N ALA A 658 10.34 -6.61 18.85
CA ALA A 658 10.24 -6.87 20.29
C ALA A 658 9.06 -6.16 20.97
N GLU A 659 8.56 -5.06 20.40
CA GLU A 659 7.37 -4.35 20.89
C GLU A 659 6.15 -4.59 19.99
N TRP A 660 6.34 -4.69 18.67
CA TRP A 660 5.23 -4.85 17.73
C TRP A 660 4.58 -6.22 17.79
N GLN A 661 5.36 -7.30 17.78
CA GLN A 661 4.81 -8.66 17.72
C GLN A 661 3.96 -9.00 18.96
N PRO A 662 4.38 -8.65 20.20
CA PRO A 662 3.51 -8.81 21.37
C PRO A 662 2.23 -7.97 21.30
N PHE A 663 2.28 -6.77 20.71
CA PHE A 663 1.08 -5.96 20.49
C PHE A 663 0.14 -6.63 19.48
N LEU A 664 0.64 -7.08 18.33
CA LEU A 664 -0.13 -7.81 17.33
C LEU A 664 -0.78 -9.08 17.90
N GLN A 665 -0.07 -9.80 18.77
CA GLN A 665 -0.63 -10.98 19.43
C GLN A 665 -1.84 -10.60 20.30
N ARG A 666 -1.77 -9.53 21.09
CA ARG A 666 -2.89 -9.06 21.92
C ARG A 666 -4.08 -8.59 21.08
N VAL A 667 -3.82 -7.87 19.99
CA VAL A 667 -4.84 -7.47 18.99
C VAL A 667 -5.56 -8.72 18.46
N THR A 668 -4.79 -9.72 18.02
CA THR A 668 -5.29 -10.99 17.50
C THR A 668 -6.11 -11.73 18.54
N ASP A 669 -5.63 -11.87 19.77
CA ASP A 669 -6.32 -12.57 20.84
C ASP A 669 -7.69 -11.96 21.15
N LEU A 670 -7.79 -10.62 21.16
CA LEU A 670 -9.06 -9.91 21.34
C LEU A 670 -10.03 -10.20 20.20
N TRP A 671 -9.63 -9.94 18.96
CA TRP A 671 -10.53 -10.10 17.82
C TRP A 671 -10.95 -11.56 17.57
N LEU A 672 -10.08 -12.53 17.81
CA LEU A 672 -10.41 -13.95 17.65
C LEU A 672 -11.24 -14.52 18.81
N SER A 673 -11.40 -13.78 19.92
CA SER A 673 -12.25 -14.16 21.05
C SER A 673 -13.75 -13.96 20.80
N TYR A 674 -14.11 -13.20 19.75
CA TYR A 674 -15.50 -12.85 19.50
C TYR A 674 -16.33 -14.05 19.06
N VAL A 675 -17.59 -14.02 19.48
CA VAL A 675 -18.60 -15.03 19.20
C VAL A 675 -19.85 -14.39 18.58
N ASP A 676 -20.64 -15.20 17.88
CA ASP A 676 -21.95 -14.83 17.36
C ASP A 676 -23.05 -14.88 18.44
N GLU A 677 -24.30 -14.67 18.05
CA GLU A 677 -25.47 -14.70 18.92
C GLU A 677 -25.74 -16.07 19.58
N HIS A 678 -25.15 -17.14 19.04
CA HIS A 678 -25.25 -18.51 19.53
C HIS A 678 -24.07 -18.89 20.45
N GLY A 679 -23.08 -18.01 20.59
CA GLY A 679 -21.86 -18.27 21.34
C GLY A 679 -20.81 -19.04 20.53
N GLU A 680 -21.02 -19.22 19.23
CA GLU A 680 -20.05 -19.85 18.35
C GLU A 680 -18.96 -18.85 17.96
N PRO A 681 -17.67 -19.25 17.96
CA PRO A 681 -16.59 -18.34 17.63
C PRO A 681 -16.67 -17.83 16.18
N LEU A 682 -16.53 -16.52 15.99
CA LEU A 682 -16.51 -15.92 14.66
C LEU A 682 -15.29 -16.42 13.85
N ASN A 683 -15.46 -16.61 12.54
CA ASN A 683 -14.39 -17.00 11.62
C ASN A 683 -13.57 -15.78 11.14
N VAL A 684 -12.91 -15.13 12.10
CA VAL A 684 -12.03 -13.98 11.86
C VAL A 684 -10.77 -14.44 11.11
N ARG A 685 -10.47 -13.78 9.99
CA ARG A 685 -9.39 -14.17 9.06
C ARG A 685 -8.54 -12.95 8.68
N PRO A 686 -7.21 -13.07 8.57
CA PRO A 686 -6.38 -11.94 8.19
C PRO A 686 -6.56 -11.61 6.70
N HIS A 687 -6.25 -10.37 6.32
CA HIS A 687 -6.03 -10.05 4.91
C HIS A 687 -4.73 -10.69 4.43
N TRP A 688 -4.76 -11.42 3.31
CA TRP A 688 -3.64 -12.25 2.86
C TRP A 688 -2.34 -11.47 2.64
N ALA A 689 -2.42 -10.22 2.21
CA ALA A 689 -1.25 -9.40 1.92
C ALA A 689 -0.53 -8.84 3.17
N LYS A 690 -1.07 -8.95 4.38
CA LYS A 690 -0.62 -8.20 5.58
C LYS A 690 0.29 -9.04 6.51
N GLU A 691 0.75 -8.47 7.63
CA GLU A 691 1.69 -9.09 8.59
C GLU A 691 1.05 -10.11 9.55
N TRP A 692 0.45 -11.18 9.04
CA TRP A 692 -0.25 -12.18 9.89
C TRP A 692 0.58 -13.44 10.21
N GLU A 693 1.74 -13.65 9.61
CA GLU A 693 2.42 -14.95 9.65
C GLU A 693 3.12 -15.26 10.99
N SER A 694 3.51 -14.23 11.73
CA SER A 694 4.29 -14.33 12.97
C SER A 694 3.45 -14.45 14.25
N ILE A 695 2.12 -14.34 14.14
CA ILE A 695 1.19 -14.41 15.27
C ILE A 695 0.61 -15.82 15.46
N ASN A 696 0.11 -16.08 16.66
CA ASN A 696 -0.71 -17.25 16.97
C ASN A 696 -2.19 -16.88 16.91
N MET A 697 -3.01 -17.79 16.39
CA MET A 697 -4.46 -17.68 16.32
C MET A 697 -5.08 -18.79 17.17
N ARG A 698 -5.78 -18.41 18.25
CA ARG A 698 -6.35 -19.33 19.25
C ARG A 698 -5.34 -20.38 19.76
N GLY A 699 -4.13 -19.92 20.07
CA GLY A 699 -3.06 -20.74 20.64
C GLY A 699 -2.31 -21.62 19.63
N ARG A 700 -2.54 -21.46 18.32
CA ARG A 700 -1.83 -22.19 17.26
C ARG A 700 -1.09 -21.22 16.34
N PRO A 701 0.03 -21.61 15.71
CA PRO A 701 0.65 -20.81 14.65
C PRO A 701 -0.37 -20.40 13.58
N ALA A 702 -0.35 -19.14 13.12
CA ALA A 702 -1.37 -18.63 12.20
C ALA A 702 -1.54 -19.48 10.94
N ARG A 703 -0.44 -19.90 10.30
CA ARG A 703 -0.50 -20.77 9.11
C ARG A 703 -1.25 -22.08 9.38
N GLU A 704 -0.97 -22.74 10.52
CA GLU A 704 -1.67 -23.96 10.94
C GLU A 704 -3.15 -23.70 11.19
N TYR A 705 -3.49 -22.66 11.97
CA TYR A 705 -4.87 -22.32 12.27
C TYR A 705 -5.67 -22.01 11.01
N LEU A 706 -5.11 -21.22 10.08
CA LEU A 706 -5.79 -20.87 8.84
C LEU A 706 -6.05 -22.12 7.99
N ARG A 707 -5.07 -23.02 7.88
CA ARG A 707 -5.20 -24.26 7.11
C ARG A 707 -6.21 -25.23 7.73
N GLU A 708 -6.09 -25.51 9.01
CA GLU A 708 -6.80 -26.61 9.67
C GLU A 708 -8.15 -26.20 10.28
N VAL A 709 -8.35 -24.91 10.53
CA VAL A 709 -9.56 -24.39 11.18
C VAL A 709 -10.28 -23.39 10.27
N ALA A 710 -9.68 -22.25 9.96
CA ALA A 710 -10.41 -21.14 9.32
C ALA A 710 -10.79 -21.40 7.86
N TYR A 711 -9.95 -22.12 7.12
CA TYR A 711 -10.13 -22.50 5.71
C TYR A 711 -10.17 -24.02 5.50
N LYS A 712 -10.44 -24.79 6.56
CA LYS A 712 -10.46 -26.27 6.54
C LYS A 712 -11.25 -26.85 5.36
N ASP A 713 -12.42 -26.27 5.08
CA ASP A 713 -13.29 -26.74 3.99
C ASP A 713 -13.03 -26.00 2.68
N LYS A 714 -12.41 -24.81 2.73
CA LYS A 714 -12.20 -23.95 1.56
C LYS A 714 -10.95 -24.33 0.78
N ILE A 715 -9.86 -24.71 1.46
CA ILE A 715 -8.62 -25.17 0.81
C ILE A 715 -8.86 -26.43 -0.03
N PRO A 716 -9.56 -27.49 0.47
CA PRO A 716 -9.90 -28.64 -0.36
C PRO A 716 -10.71 -28.27 -1.60
N LEU A 717 -11.75 -27.42 -1.47
CA LEU A 717 -12.56 -26.95 -2.60
C LEU A 717 -11.75 -26.11 -3.60
N PHE A 718 -10.81 -25.32 -3.11
CA PHE A 718 -9.88 -24.55 -3.94
C PHE A 718 -9.00 -25.49 -4.78
N ARG A 719 -8.40 -26.51 -4.14
CA ARG A 719 -7.61 -27.55 -4.83
C ARG A 719 -8.43 -28.35 -5.82
N GLU A 720 -9.64 -28.74 -5.47
CA GLU A 720 -10.56 -29.47 -6.36
C GLU A 720 -10.91 -28.61 -7.58
N THR A 721 -11.17 -27.32 -7.38
CA THR A 721 -11.46 -26.40 -8.48
C THR A 721 -10.26 -26.21 -9.40
N LEU A 722 -9.05 -26.05 -8.84
CA LEU A 722 -7.81 -26.03 -9.63
C LEU A 722 -7.59 -27.34 -10.38
N SER A 723 -7.88 -28.49 -9.75
CA SER A 723 -7.75 -29.81 -10.41
C SER A 723 -8.68 -29.93 -11.61
N ARG A 724 -9.95 -29.52 -11.46
CA ARG A 724 -10.92 -29.52 -12.58
C ARG A 724 -10.51 -28.61 -13.73
N ILE A 725 -9.91 -27.46 -13.44
CA ILE A 725 -9.32 -26.59 -14.47
C ILE A 725 -8.17 -27.33 -15.17
N GLY A 726 -7.29 -27.96 -14.40
CA GLY A 726 -6.13 -28.71 -14.90
C GLY A 726 -6.50 -29.92 -15.75
N GLU A 727 -7.54 -30.67 -15.38
CA GLU A 727 -8.07 -31.80 -16.16
C GLU A 727 -8.45 -31.40 -17.59
N VAL A 728 -9.07 -30.23 -17.76
CA VAL A 728 -9.45 -29.69 -19.07
C VAL A 728 -8.24 -29.20 -19.86
N GLN A 729 -7.19 -28.72 -19.16
CA GLN A 729 -6.05 -28.05 -19.77
C GLN A 729 -4.77 -28.89 -19.86
N GLY A 730 -4.77 -30.10 -19.30
CA GLY A 730 -3.65 -31.05 -19.37
C GLY A 730 -2.51 -30.77 -18.40
N TRP A 731 -2.81 -30.35 -17.17
CA TRP A 731 -1.83 -30.24 -16.08
C TRP A 731 -2.45 -30.67 -14.73
N GLU A 732 -1.62 -31.02 -13.76
CA GLU A 732 -2.05 -31.47 -12.43
C GLU A 732 -1.63 -30.49 -11.32
N LEU A 733 -2.18 -30.63 -10.11
CA LEU A 733 -1.76 -29.81 -8.95
C LEU A 733 -0.25 -29.94 -8.65
N GLY A 734 0.33 -31.11 -8.91
CA GLY A 734 1.76 -31.34 -8.76
C GLY A 734 2.62 -30.46 -9.69
N ASP A 735 2.12 -30.15 -10.88
CA ASP A 735 2.78 -29.22 -11.80
C ASP A 735 2.73 -27.79 -11.25
N LEU A 736 1.57 -27.36 -10.75
CA LEU A 736 1.42 -26.04 -10.13
C LEU A 736 2.35 -25.90 -8.92
N LYS A 737 2.41 -26.92 -8.05
CA LYS A 737 3.32 -26.94 -6.89
C LYS A 737 4.79 -26.79 -7.30
N LYS A 738 5.22 -27.54 -8.31
CA LYS A 738 6.61 -27.51 -8.78
C LYS A 738 6.98 -26.20 -9.46
N ARG A 739 6.01 -25.52 -10.06
CA ARG A 739 6.27 -24.39 -10.95
C ARG A 739 5.91 -23.03 -10.34
N PHE A 740 4.75 -22.89 -9.72
CA PHE A 740 4.20 -21.59 -9.31
C PHE A 740 4.05 -21.43 -7.79
N SER A 741 4.42 -22.43 -6.99
CA SER A 741 4.36 -22.34 -5.52
C SER A 741 5.64 -21.78 -4.92
N ASN A 742 5.61 -21.56 -3.61
CA ASN A 742 6.75 -21.32 -2.74
C ASN A 742 6.50 -22.03 -1.39
N GLU A 743 7.38 -21.86 -0.40
CA GLU A 743 7.23 -22.48 0.93
C GLU A 743 5.85 -22.23 1.57
N LEU A 744 5.39 -20.96 1.58
CA LEU A 744 4.09 -20.60 2.16
C LEU A 744 2.95 -21.40 1.51
N TRP A 745 2.88 -21.41 0.18
CA TRP A 745 1.76 -22.06 -0.53
C TRP A 745 1.89 -23.57 -0.61
N ASP A 746 3.11 -24.11 -0.53
CA ASP A 746 3.35 -25.54 -0.35
C ASP A 746 2.71 -26.02 0.95
N TYR A 747 2.85 -25.25 2.04
CA TYR A 747 2.22 -25.54 3.33
C TYR A 747 0.72 -25.26 3.34
N MET A 748 0.28 -24.12 2.78
CA MET A 748 -1.12 -23.72 2.88
C MET A 748 -2.04 -24.53 1.96
N VAL A 749 -1.59 -24.87 0.75
CA VAL A 749 -2.45 -25.46 -0.30
C VAL A 749 -1.99 -26.87 -0.67
N PHE A 750 -0.70 -27.12 -0.85
CA PHE A 750 -0.23 -28.36 -1.49
C PHE A 750 0.30 -29.44 -0.53
N SER A 751 0.17 -29.27 0.78
CA SER A 751 0.41 -30.31 1.76
C SER A 751 -0.85 -31.16 1.95
N GLU A 752 -0.66 -32.46 2.13
CA GLU A 752 -1.73 -33.40 2.47
C GLU A 752 -2.26 -33.17 3.88
#